data_AF-A0A3D1VFX4-F1
#
_entry.id   AF-A0A3D1VFX4-F1
#
_cell.length_a   1.000
_cell.length_b   1.000
_cell.length_c   1.000
_cell.angle_alpha   90.00
_cell.angle_beta   90.00
_cell.angle_gamma   90.00
#
_symmetry.space_group_name_H-M   'P 1'
#
loop_
_entity.id
_entity.type
_entity.pdbx_description
1 polymer ?
#
loop_
_entity_poly.entity_id
_entity_poly.type
_entity_poly.pdbx_seq_one_letter_code
_entity_poly.pdbx_strand_id
1 'polypeptide(L)'
;MLADQEGYTDCKNDKSYFDDINQSNDNFKKIQACAEWEILDKGGSFLPNDKATTEFAVITAVKSIGLQFISANDKPIRTDSEIIHFYKEKTGDRFDNQSYIDADYATKILNNTKQIKEGIKLKNSGSVEYKDNVKKIDTSSIKIQGNQATTLQPVKVGDILVIEPCDAYPSGKALKIKKVKGENIEFTTPGLDEFLGAYTFSGEASPVVTAVSSSDKDTTVKIETGNADTTPTVTPAAITPLALAGNEIPTSTSTSPFNYDIKLSKKVGNVKISGTISLKKLIMRVDEFNAVGITVKNCNAHLSYDLESKISVSGKTETKIPVRVDAKLFGVLGAAIKITVKIGIDGSVSVISSTTVTETMKYKQGALPIFRQTNTPPQTDLELKVKGYVNPEICIAGEVFNVDMFDFGGTIGVFNAEASTNKYGCLDIKAYVPLDLFINSQDSVLGKLKIKISWKIWDSKSSKIKKQWHIESGKIVAKCTTPKPTTTKPATTQAGKHPTVGNWRKAYTNFLKKYLAEADYPEACGFSLVYIDNDDAPELVIRDGNGHSAAAHVYTCINSKVVKLVGDLGGTYGMIGYIEKGELVSSDVCYHGVETRTIYRIDAGTCKKVVTLFNNAGDTPEGKTPTYEVNDKKVKQSEYTRAWKKYKDRKWVYSLDSDMILTLDNIESIAS
;
A
#
# COMPACT_ATOMS: atom_id res chain seq x y z
N MET A 1 9.24 20.76 21.60
CA MET A 1 9.66 19.61 22.44
C MET A 1 8.57 18.56 22.55
N LEU A 2 7.53 18.72 23.39
CA LEU A 2 6.45 17.73 23.54
C LEU A 2 5.79 17.37 22.19
N ALA A 3 5.38 18.39 21.44
CA ALA A 3 4.75 18.22 20.13
C ALA A 3 5.61 17.41 19.15
N ASP A 4 6.92 17.66 19.13
CA ASP A 4 7.86 16.92 18.29
C ASP A 4 8.01 15.48 18.78
N GLN A 5 8.17 15.29 20.09
CA GLN A 5 8.28 13.97 20.70
C GLN A 5 7.05 13.11 20.49
N GLU A 6 5.85 13.68 20.41
CA GLU A 6 4.58 12.94 20.29
C GLU A 6 3.95 12.98 18.88
N GLY A 7 4.43 13.84 17.99
CA GLY A 7 4.07 13.88 16.57
C GLY A 7 2.95 14.86 16.25
N TYR A 8 2.67 15.80 17.15
CA TYR A 8 1.72 16.89 16.98
C TYR A 8 2.33 17.99 16.10
N THR A 9 2.69 17.66 14.86
CA THR A 9 3.46 18.56 13.97
C THR A 9 2.59 19.35 12.98
N ASP A 10 1.32 18.97 12.82
CA ASP A 10 0.37 19.63 11.92
C ASP A 10 -1.04 19.67 12.53
N CYS A 11 -1.88 20.62 12.09
CA CYS A 11 -3.22 20.84 12.63
C CYS A 11 -4.30 20.78 11.56
N LYS A 12 -5.52 20.43 11.96
CA LYS A 12 -6.67 20.34 11.05
C LYS A 12 -7.28 21.70 10.76
N ASN A 13 -7.32 22.58 11.75
CA ASN A 13 -7.96 23.89 11.66
C ASN A 13 -6.91 25.01 11.57
N ASP A 14 -7.04 25.84 10.53
CA ASP A 14 -6.18 27.00 10.30
C ASP A 14 -6.60 28.24 11.11
N LYS A 15 -7.76 28.18 11.79
CA LYS A 15 -8.19 29.21 12.73
C LYS A 15 -7.66 28.90 14.13
N SER A 16 -7.08 29.92 14.75
CA SER A 16 -6.51 29.77 16.09
C SER A 16 -7.57 29.44 17.14
N TYR A 17 -7.24 28.48 18.02
CA TYR A 17 -7.96 28.23 19.28
C TYR A 17 -7.56 29.20 20.42
N PHE A 18 -6.61 30.10 20.19
CA PHE A 18 -6.09 31.05 21.19
C PHE A 18 -6.03 32.47 20.64
N ASP A 19 -6.27 33.45 21.50
CA ASP A 19 -6.43 34.87 21.14
C ASP A 19 -5.13 35.54 20.68
N ASP A 20 -3.98 35.05 21.15
CA ASP A 20 -2.65 35.61 20.94
C ASP A 20 -1.76 34.76 20.01
N ILE A 21 -2.32 33.73 19.39
CA ILE A 21 -1.64 32.84 18.44
C ILE A 21 -2.20 33.03 17.04
N ASN A 22 -1.32 33.16 16.06
CA ASN A 22 -1.69 33.25 14.65
C ASN A 22 -0.67 32.49 13.78
N GLN A 23 -0.98 32.38 12.47
CA GLN A 23 -0.21 31.58 11.52
C GLN A 23 1.24 32.03 11.31
N SER A 24 1.62 33.24 11.73
CA SER A 24 3.02 33.69 11.64
C SER A 24 3.90 33.16 12.78
N ASN A 25 3.31 32.51 13.79
CA ASN A 25 4.08 31.88 14.86
C ASN A 25 4.68 30.55 14.35
N ASP A 26 6.00 30.36 14.52
CA ASP A 26 6.71 29.17 14.07
C ASP A 26 6.15 27.86 14.68
N ASN A 27 5.53 27.94 15.85
CA ASN A 27 4.90 26.82 16.54
C ASN A 27 3.38 26.78 16.36
N PHE A 28 2.77 27.64 15.54
CA PHE A 28 1.31 27.72 15.33
C PHE A 28 0.68 26.33 15.19
N LYS A 29 1.14 25.56 14.19
CA LYS A 29 0.61 24.22 13.89
C LYS A 29 0.72 23.26 15.07
N LYS A 30 1.84 23.30 15.80
CA LYS A 30 2.08 22.44 16.96
C LYS A 30 1.16 22.77 18.13
N ILE A 31 0.97 24.07 18.39
CA ILE A 31 0.07 24.58 19.43
C ILE A 31 -1.38 24.21 19.12
N GLN A 32 -1.83 24.45 17.87
CA GLN A 32 -3.17 24.07 17.42
C GLN A 32 -3.37 22.54 17.52
N ALA A 33 -2.39 21.74 17.11
CA ALA A 33 -2.46 20.29 17.19
C ALA A 33 -2.62 19.80 18.64
N CYS A 34 -1.82 20.31 19.58
CA CYS A 34 -1.96 19.98 20.99
C CYS A 34 -3.36 20.34 21.55
N ALA A 35 -3.99 21.41 21.06
CA ALA A 35 -5.37 21.75 21.43
C ALA A 35 -6.42 20.82 20.79
N GLU A 36 -6.24 20.42 19.53
CA GLU A 36 -7.09 19.43 18.85
C GLU A 36 -7.06 18.06 19.53
N TRP A 37 -5.90 17.70 20.07
CA TRP A 37 -5.67 16.48 20.84
C TRP A 37 -6.03 16.60 22.33
N GLU A 38 -6.60 17.73 22.76
CA GLU A 38 -7.01 18.01 24.17
C GLU A 38 -5.85 17.90 25.19
N ILE A 39 -4.63 18.19 24.74
CA ILE A 39 -3.46 18.36 25.60
C ILE A 39 -3.44 19.78 26.16
N LEU A 40 -3.84 20.75 25.32
CA LEU A 40 -4.06 22.13 25.70
C LEU A 40 -5.54 22.43 25.72
N ASP A 41 -5.99 23.17 26.73
CA ASP A 41 -7.36 23.64 26.82
C ASP A 41 -7.57 24.82 25.85
N LYS A 42 -8.71 24.86 25.16
CA LYS A 42 -9.00 25.85 24.11
C LYS A 42 -9.53 27.16 24.70
N GLY A 43 -9.21 28.29 24.05
CA GLY A 43 -9.67 29.63 24.42
C GLY A 43 -8.65 30.41 25.25
N GLY A 44 -8.80 31.74 25.30
CA GLY A 44 -7.89 32.63 26.02
C GLY A 44 -6.53 32.80 25.33
N SER A 45 -5.55 33.33 26.08
CA SER A 45 -4.17 33.52 25.61
C SER A 45 -3.27 32.33 25.96
N PHE A 46 -2.46 31.88 25.00
CA PHE A 46 -1.47 30.81 25.17
C PHE A 46 -0.13 31.30 25.73
N LEU A 47 0.25 32.55 25.46
CA LEU A 47 1.49 33.21 25.86
C LEU A 47 2.75 32.49 25.30
N PRO A 48 2.93 32.42 23.97
CA PRO A 48 3.96 31.58 23.33
C PRO A 48 5.41 31.97 23.64
N ASN A 49 5.63 33.20 24.12
CA ASN A 49 6.96 33.74 24.42
C ASN A 49 7.28 33.68 25.92
N ASP A 50 6.33 33.28 26.75
CA ASP A 50 6.53 33.16 28.19
C ASP A 50 7.30 31.87 28.52
N LYS A 51 8.01 31.88 29.64
CA LYS A 51 8.72 30.69 30.12
C LYS A 51 7.70 29.68 30.64
N ALA A 52 7.85 28.43 30.23
CA ALA A 52 7.01 27.34 30.74
C ALA A 52 7.28 27.07 32.24
N THR A 53 6.21 26.88 33.00
CA THR A 53 6.30 26.42 34.40
C THR A 53 6.42 24.91 34.48
N THR A 54 6.90 24.40 35.61
CA THR A 54 6.98 22.95 35.87
C THR A 54 5.60 22.30 35.80
N GLU A 55 4.58 22.94 36.37
CA GLU A 55 3.21 22.43 36.37
C GLU A 55 2.66 22.31 34.94
N PHE A 56 2.80 23.35 34.13
CA PHE A 56 2.38 23.33 32.74
C PHE A 56 3.03 22.18 31.96
N ALA A 57 4.34 21.99 32.11
CA ALA A 57 5.06 20.93 31.41
C ALA A 57 4.65 19.53 31.87
N VAL A 58 4.46 19.31 33.19
CA VAL A 58 4.00 18.02 33.72
C VAL A 58 2.57 17.72 33.28
N ILE A 59 1.66 18.69 33.40
CA ILE A 59 0.25 18.52 33.03
C ILE A 59 0.12 18.15 31.56
N THR A 60 0.76 18.93 30.68
CA THR A 60 0.71 18.68 29.23
C THR A 60 1.39 17.36 28.85
N ALA A 61 2.52 17.01 29.48
CA ALA A 61 3.18 15.73 29.23
C ALA A 61 2.30 14.54 29.64
N VAL A 62 1.69 14.56 30.83
CA VAL A 62 0.79 13.47 31.27
C VAL A 62 -0.50 13.44 30.44
N LYS A 63 -1.11 14.58 30.11
CA LYS A 63 -2.26 14.64 29.19
C LYS A 63 -1.93 13.97 27.84
N SER A 64 -0.68 14.09 27.36
CA SER A 64 -0.24 13.46 26.10
C SER A 64 -0.19 11.93 26.11
N ILE A 65 -0.15 11.29 27.30
CA ILE A 65 -0.32 9.84 27.46
C ILE A 65 -1.78 9.44 27.15
N GLY A 66 -2.74 10.30 27.53
CA GLY A 66 -4.17 10.06 27.47
C GLY A 66 -4.76 9.77 28.86
N LEU A 67 -5.52 10.73 29.41
CA LEU A 67 -6.09 10.59 30.77
C LEU A 67 -7.10 9.45 30.90
N GLN A 68 -7.88 9.18 29.85
CA GLN A 68 -8.81 8.05 29.82
C GLN A 68 -8.05 6.71 29.85
N PHE A 69 -6.96 6.60 29.08
CA PHE A 69 -6.07 5.44 29.09
C PHE A 69 -5.48 5.18 30.50
N ILE A 70 -4.95 6.23 31.15
CA ILE A 70 -4.43 6.11 32.52
C ILE A 70 -5.55 5.70 33.49
N SER A 71 -6.70 6.35 33.40
CA SER A 71 -7.84 6.09 34.30
C SER A 71 -8.40 4.68 34.17
N ALA A 72 -8.39 4.10 32.97
CA ALA A 72 -8.89 2.74 32.72
C ALA A 72 -7.93 1.65 33.22
N ASN A 73 -6.62 1.91 33.24
CA ASN A 73 -5.60 0.88 33.48
C ASN A 73 -4.87 1.01 34.81
N ASP A 74 -4.83 2.20 35.41
CA ASP A 74 -4.07 2.49 36.62
C ASP A 74 -4.97 3.15 37.68
N LYS A 75 -5.08 4.48 37.68
CA LYS A 75 -5.79 5.29 38.68
C LYS A 75 -6.66 6.33 37.99
N PRO A 76 -7.92 6.54 38.43
CA PRO A 76 -8.76 7.62 37.90
C PRO A 76 -8.12 9.00 38.10
N ILE A 77 -8.05 9.80 37.04
CA ILE A 77 -7.50 11.17 37.06
C ILE A 77 -8.47 12.10 36.32
N ARG A 78 -8.85 13.23 36.93
CA ARG A 78 -9.81 14.19 36.37
C ARG A 78 -9.38 15.66 36.47
N THR A 79 -8.41 15.97 37.32
CA THR A 79 -7.97 17.34 37.59
C THR A 79 -6.45 17.49 37.42
N ASP A 80 -6.00 18.72 37.17
CA ASP A 80 -4.57 19.02 37.03
C ASP A 80 -3.78 18.73 38.31
N SER A 81 -4.38 18.92 39.49
CA SER A 81 -3.75 18.54 40.77
C SER A 81 -3.57 17.02 40.90
N GLU A 82 -4.54 16.23 40.44
CA GLU A 82 -4.42 14.76 40.40
C GLU A 82 -3.35 14.31 39.39
N ILE A 83 -3.22 15.01 38.25
CA ILE A 83 -2.16 14.77 37.27
C ILE A 83 -0.77 14.98 37.89
N ILE A 84 -0.57 16.11 38.56
CA ILE A 84 0.69 16.43 39.24
C ILE A 84 0.99 15.37 40.31
N HIS A 85 0.01 15.03 41.15
CA HIS A 85 0.19 14.03 42.19
C HIS A 85 0.56 12.66 41.61
N PHE A 86 -0.14 12.23 40.56
CA PHE A 86 0.16 10.98 39.84
C PHE A 86 1.59 10.96 39.29
N TYR A 87 2.03 12.05 38.63
CA TYR A 87 3.38 12.13 38.11
C TYR A 87 4.44 12.02 39.22
N LYS A 88 4.25 12.74 40.34
CA LYS A 88 5.16 12.67 41.50
C LYS A 88 5.19 11.27 42.11
N GLU A 89 4.02 10.65 42.25
CA GLU A 89 3.87 9.28 42.77
C GLU A 89 4.67 8.27 41.92
N LYS A 90 4.60 8.36 40.59
CA LYS A 90 5.27 7.43 39.68
C LYS A 90 6.78 7.66 39.52
N THR A 91 7.25 8.89 39.70
CA THR A 91 8.63 9.26 39.38
C THR A 91 9.49 9.55 40.61
N GLY A 92 8.87 9.84 41.75
CA GLY A 92 9.55 10.38 42.93
C GLY A 92 10.07 11.81 42.74
N ASP A 93 9.74 12.47 41.62
CA ASP A 93 10.18 13.85 41.36
C ASP A 93 9.52 14.81 42.35
N ARG A 94 10.35 15.59 43.06
CA ARG A 94 9.86 16.52 44.09
C ARG A 94 9.54 17.90 43.52
N PHE A 95 9.82 18.11 42.24
CA PHE A 95 9.91 19.40 41.56
C PHE A 95 11.02 20.26 42.16
N ASP A 96 11.88 20.81 41.29
CA ASP A 96 12.82 21.83 41.75
C ASP A 96 12.04 23.08 42.17
N ASN A 97 12.55 23.81 43.16
CA ASN A 97 11.96 25.07 43.65
C ASN A 97 12.00 26.22 42.60
N GLN A 98 12.32 25.93 41.34
CA GLN A 98 12.34 26.90 40.26
C GLN A 98 10.93 27.10 39.71
N SER A 99 10.53 28.37 39.53
CA SER A 99 9.22 28.72 38.98
C SER A 99 9.07 28.36 37.48
N TYR A 100 10.18 28.15 36.79
CA TYR A 100 10.25 27.89 35.35
C TYR A 100 11.24 26.77 35.06
N ILE A 101 11.07 26.13 33.91
CA ILE A 101 11.92 25.00 33.50
C ILE A 101 12.89 25.39 32.39
N ASP A 102 14.07 24.76 32.39
CA ASP A 102 14.99 24.75 31.26
C ASP A 102 14.74 23.53 30.35
N ALA A 103 15.51 23.44 29.26
CA ALA A 103 15.37 22.38 28.27
C ALA A 103 15.76 20.99 28.82
N ASP A 104 16.70 20.92 29.76
CA ASP A 104 17.17 19.66 30.34
C ASP A 104 16.09 19.07 31.25
N TYR A 105 15.48 19.90 32.10
CA TYR A 105 14.38 19.48 32.95
C TYR A 105 13.12 19.17 32.15
N ALA A 106 12.82 19.93 31.09
CA ALA A 106 11.75 19.58 30.15
C ALA A 106 11.98 18.20 29.51
N THR A 107 13.22 17.90 29.10
CA THR A 107 13.59 16.58 28.56
C THR A 107 13.43 15.46 29.59
N LYS A 108 13.81 15.71 30.86
CA LYS A 108 13.59 14.77 31.96
C LYS A 108 12.10 14.46 32.16
N ILE A 109 11.24 15.48 32.15
CA ILE A 109 9.78 15.30 32.28
C ILE A 109 9.23 14.44 31.16
N LEU A 110 9.65 14.70 29.92
CA LEU A 110 9.23 13.92 28.76
C LEU A 110 9.70 12.46 28.80
N ASN A 111 10.93 12.21 29.25
CA ASN A 111 11.46 10.85 29.42
C ASN A 111 10.73 10.09 30.54
N ASN A 112 10.47 10.75 31.67
CA ASN A 112 9.69 10.16 32.76
C ASN A 112 8.28 9.81 32.32
N THR A 113 7.62 10.70 31.57
CA THR A 113 6.28 10.49 31.01
C THR A 113 6.25 9.28 30.07
N LYS A 114 7.28 9.12 29.23
CA LYS A 114 7.45 7.93 28.39
C LYS A 114 7.57 6.65 29.23
N GLN A 115 8.39 6.65 30.27
CA GLN A 115 8.54 5.51 31.17
C GLN A 115 7.24 5.18 31.92
N ILE A 116 6.48 6.20 32.34
CA ILE A 116 5.15 6.00 32.93
C ILE A 116 4.24 5.27 31.94
N LYS A 117 4.15 5.75 30.68
CA LYS A 117 3.32 5.11 29.66
C LYS A 117 3.73 3.65 29.40
N GLU A 118 5.02 3.39 29.31
CA GLU A 118 5.58 2.05 29.10
C GLU A 118 5.35 1.12 30.30
N GLY A 119 5.31 1.67 31.52
CA GLY A 119 5.04 0.92 32.76
C GLY A 119 3.56 0.61 33.01
N ILE A 120 2.62 1.26 32.31
CA ILE A 120 1.18 0.97 32.45
C ILE A 120 0.86 -0.35 31.75
N LYS A 121 0.46 -1.35 32.54
CA LYS A 121 -0.01 -2.64 32.04
C LYS A 121 -1.45 -2.53 31.57
N LEU A 122 -1.69 -2.78 30.29
CA LEU A 122 -3.02 -2.80 29.71
C LEU A 122 -3.85 -3.99 30.20
N LYS A 123 -5.11 -3.71 30.55
CA LYS A 123 -6.12 -4.74 30.79
C LYS A 123 -6.87 -5.00 29.49
N ASN A 124 -6.86 -6.25 29.03
CA ASN A 124 -7.65 -6.64 27.86
C ASN A 124 -9.13 -6.51 28.19
N SER A 125 -9.81 -5.63 27.48
CA SER A 125 -11.21 -5.30 27.70
C SER A 125 -11.92 -4.99 26.39
N GLY A 126 -13.21 -5.25 26.34
CA GLY A 126 -14.05 -4.90 25.21
C GLY A 126 -15.51 -4.81 25.65
N SER A 127 -16.19 -3.77 25.18
CA SER A 127 -17.63 -3.59 25.36
C SER A 127 -18.28 -3.41 23.99
N VAL A 128 -19.40 -4.09 23.77
CA VAL A 128 -20.19 -3.97 22.55
C VAL A 128 -21.66 -3.83 22.90
N GLU A 129 -22.23 -2.72 22.48
CA GLU A 129 -23.67 -2.53 22.45
C GLU A 129 -24.20 -3.02 21.10
N TYR A 130 -25.17 -3.92 21.15
CA TYR A 130 -25.89 -4.36 19.96
C TYR A 130 -27.23 -3.63 19.86
N LYS A 131 -27.72 -3.45 18.63
CA LYS A 131 -29.05 -2.87 18.38
C LYS A 131 -30.16 -3.84 18.77
N ASP A 132 -31.36 -3.31 19.01
CA ASP A 132 -32.50 -4.07 19.54
C ASP A 132 -32.95 -5.28 18.69
N ASN A 133 -32.69 -5.26 17.38
CA ASN A 133 -33.03 -6.35 16.45
C ASN A 133 -31.99 -7.48 16.40
N VAL A 134 -30.99 -7.45 17.28
CA VAL A 134 -29.89 -8.41 17.34
C VAL A 134 -30.16 -9.47 18.39
N LYS A 135 -29.96 -10.74 18.02
CA LYS A 135 -30.01 -11.88 18.92
C LYS A 135 -28.65 -12.54 18.97
N LYS A 136 -28.09 -12.68 20.17
CA LYS A 136 -26.88 -13.49 20.37
C LYS A 136 -27.21 -14.96 20.21
N ILE A 137 -26.33 -15.71 19.56
CA ILE A 137 -26.45 -17.16 19.39
C ILE A 137 -25.09 -17.83 19.59
N ASP A 138 -25.08 -18.95 20.29
CA ASP A 138 -23.89 -19.76 20.52
C ASP A 138 -23.61 -20.69 19.33
N THR A 139 -22.34 -21.04 19.13
CA THR A 139 -21.92 -21.94 18.03
C THR A 139 -22.53 -23.34 18.14
N SER A 140 -22.88 -23.82 19.33
CA SER A 140 -23.60 -25.10 19.52
C SER A 140 -25.05 -25.07 19.01
N SER A 141 -25.65 -23.89 18.92
CA SER A 141 -27.07 -23.69 18.58
C SER A 141 -27.31 -23.35 17.10
N ILE A 142 -26.23 -23.29 16.30
CA ILE A 142 -26.31 -22.99 14.88
C ILE A 142 -25.26 -23.75 14.08
N LYS A 143 -25.70 -24.42 13.01
CA LYS A 143 -24.84 -25.08 12.02
C LYS A 143 -24.92 -24.32 10.72
N ILE A 144 -23.84 -23.66 10.33
CA ILE A 144 -23.81 -22.85 9.11
C ILE A 144 -23.26 -23.71 7.97
N GLN A 145 -23.92 -23.70 6.80
CA GLN A 145 -23.43 -24.26 5.54
C GLN A 145 -23.61 -23.32 4.33
N GLY A 146 -22.51 -22.80 3.78
CA GLY A 146 -22.54 -21.77 2.74
C GLY A 146 -23.31 -20.52 3.18
N ASN A 147 -24.38 -20.20 2.45
CA ASN A 147 -25.34 -19.13 2.73
C ASN A 147 -26.61 -19.61 3.47
N GLN A 148 -26.61 -20.85 3.95
CA GLN A 148 -27.68 -21.48 4.70
C GLN A 148 -27.21 -21.85 6.10
N ALA A 149 -28.13 -21.96 7.05
CA ALA A 149 -27.83 -22.50 8.37
C ALA A 149 -29.04 -23.24 8.94
N THR A 150 -28.79 -24.12 9.90
CA THR A 150 -29.84 -24.72 10.75
C THR A 150 -29.68 -24.18 12.16
N THR A 151 -30.74 -23.68 12.77
CA THR A 151 -30.73 -23.15 14.13
C THR A 151 -31.90 -23.69 14.95
N LEU A 152 -31.62 -24.01 16.21
CA LEU A 152 -32.62 -24.43 17.19
C LEU A 152 -33.34 -23.24 17.84
N GLN A 153 -32.85 -22.02 17.63
CA GLN A 153 -33.42 -20.81 18.21
C GLN A 153 -34.58 -20.29 17.35
N PRO A 154 -35.71 -19.86 17.94
CA PRO A 154 -36.79 -19.22 17.19
C PRO A 154 -36.35 -17.90 16.55
N VAL A 155 -36.48 -17.82 15.23
CA VAL A 155 -36.03 -16.68 14.43
C VAL A 155 -37.05 -16.30 13.35
N LYS A 156 -37.05 -15.03 12.96
CA LYS A 156 -37.88 -14.50 11.88
C LYS A 156 -37.03 -13.80 10.82
N VAL A 157 -37.60 -13.65 9.62
CA VAL A 157 -36.98 -12.87 8.54
C VAL A 157 -36.69 -11.45 9.02
N GLY A 158 -35.48 -10.97 8.76
CA GLY A 158 -35.00 -9.66 9.18
C GLY A 158 -34.26 -9.64 10.53
N ASP A 159 -34.38 -10.68 11.36
CA ASP A 159 -33.54 -10.81 12.57
C ASP A 159 -32.06 -10.86 12.17
N ILE A 160 -31.21 -10.31 13.04
CA ILE A 160 -29.76 -10.43 12.93
C ILE A 160 -29.26 -11.31 14.07
N LEU A 161 -28.63 -12.42 13.70
CA LEU A 161 -27.95 -13.29 14.67
C LEU A 161 -26.49 -12.91 14.76
N VAL A 162 -25.98 -12.83 15.98
CA VAL A 162 -24.57 -12.56 16.27
C VAL A 162 -23.96 -13.70 17.04
N ILE A 163 -22.88 -14.25 16.49
CA ILE A 163 -21.95 -15.14 17.18
C ILE A 163 -20.76 -14.27 17.59
N GLU A 164 -20.57 -14.14 18.91
CA GLU A 164 -19.43 -13.41 19.45
C GLU A 164 -18.10 -14.12 19.12
N PRO A 165 -16.98 -13.39 19.10
CA PRO A 165 -15.71 -13.97 18.72
C PRO A 165 -15.32 -15.20 19.53
N CYS A 166 -15.02 -16.27 18.80
CA CYS A 166 -14.68 -17.59 19.31
C CYS A 166 -13.68 -18.25 18.36
N ASP A 167 -13.21 -19.46 18.68
CA ASP A 167 -12.16 -20.11 17.88
C ASP A 167 -12.63 -20.42 16.44
N ALA A 168 -13.92 -20.74 16.27
CA ALA A 168 -14.53 -20.92 14.94
C ALA A 168 -14.73 -19.60 14.15
N TYR A 169 -14.87 -18.47 14.86
CA TYR A 169 -15.15 -17.15 14.29
C TYR A 169 -14.33 -16.09 15.03
N PRO A 170 -13.04 -15.89 14.69
CA PRO A 170 -12.08 -15.15 15.52
C PRO A 170 -12.39 -13.67 15.70
N SER A 171 -13.09 -13.06 14.74
CA SER A 171 -13.63 -11.69 14.81
C SER A 171 -15.15 -11.66 15.01
N GLY A 172 -15.78 -12.80 15.29
CA GLY A 172 -17.22 -12.98 15.37
C GLY A 172 -17.90 -13.19 14.00
N LYS A 173 -19.20 -13.51 14.01
CA LYS A 173 -20.00 -13.68 12.79
C LYS A 173 -21.40 -13.11 12.96
N ALA A 174 -21.86 -12.34 11.97
CA ALA A 174 -23.21 -11.79 11.93
C ALA A 174 -24.00 -12.34 10.74
N LEU A 175 -25.26 -12.68 10.95
CA LEU A 175 -26.14 -13.32 9.97
C LEU A 175 -27.47 -12.58 9.93
N LYS A 176 -27.82 -11.99 8.78
CA LYS A 176 -29.13 -11.36 8.56
C LYS A 176 -30.06 -12.34 7.86
N ILE A 177 -31.13 -12.72 8.54
CA ILE A 177 -32.04 -13.77 8.05
C ILE A 177 -32.87 -13.25 6.89
N LYS A 178 -32.86 -14.01 5.78
CA LYS A 178 -33.62 -13.74 4.55
C LYS A 178 -34.83 -14.63 4.41
N LYS A 179 -34.72 -15.91 4.78
CA LYS A 179 -35.82 -16.88 4.74
C LYS A 179 -35.73 -17.84 5.91
N VAL A 180 -36.88 -18.33 6.35
CA VAL A 180 -37.01 -19.34 7.42
C VAL A 180 -37.93 -20.46 6.92
N LYS A 181 -37.50 -21.71 7.04
CA LYS A 181 -38.27 -22.92 6.74
C LYS A 181 -38.02 -23.96 7.83
N GLY A 182 -38.85 -23.93 8.88
CA GLY A 182 -38.59 -24.69 10.10
C GLY A 182 -37.31 -24.19 10.76
N GLU A 183 -36.40 -25.11 11.09
CA GLU A 183 -35.08 -24.79 11.66
C GLU A 183 -34.06 -24.29 10.62
N ASN A 184 -34.36 -24.44 9.32
CA ASN A 184 -33.45 -24.03 8.25
C ASN A 184 -33.66 -22.56 7.88
N ILE A 185 -32.56 -21.83 7.75
CA ILE A 185 -32.54 -20.42 7.39
C ILE A 185 -31.62 -20.16 6.19
N GLU A 186 -32.01 -19.20 5.35
CA GLU A 186 -31.11 -18.54 4.40
C GLU A 186 -30.74 -17.17 4.97
N PHE A 187 -29.48 -16.75 4.83
CA PHE A 187 -29.01 -15.48 5.38
C PHE A 187 -28.05 -14.74 4.43
N THR A 188 -27.82 -13.47 4.74
CA THR A 188 -26.76 -12.63 4.16
C THR A 188 -25.89 -12.03 5.27
N THR A 189 -24.74 -11.48 4.92
CA THR A 189 -23.94 -10.67 5.86
C THR A 189 -24.56 -9.28 6.02
N PRO A 190 -24.96 -8.85 7.23
CA PRO A 190 -25.36 -7.46 7.47
C PRO A 190 -24.15 -6.52 7.47
N GLY A 191 -24.35 -5.25 7.14
CA GLY A 191 -23.36 -4.21 7.40
C GLY A 191 -23.21 -3.95 8.91
N LEU A 192 -22.04 -3.50 9.38
CA LEU A 192 -21.80 -3.22 10.80
C LEU A 192 -22.82 -2.24 11.40
N ASP A 193 -23.16 -1.19 10.65
CA ASP A 193 -24.16 -0.20 11.07
C ASP A 193 -25.57 -0.78 11.27
N GLU A 194 -25.85 -1.98 10.75
CA GLU A 194 -27.17 -2.60 10.92
C GLU A 194 -27.35 -3.25 12.29
N PHE A 195 -26.26 -3.60 12.98
CA PHE A 195 -26.34 -4.41 14.20
C PHE A 195 -25.44 -3.92 15.34
N LEU A 196 -24.35 -3.20 15.06
CA LEU A 196 -23.49 -2.60 16.09
C LEU A 196 -23.99 -1.20 16.49
N GLY A 197 -24.10 -1.00 17.79
CA GLY A 197 -24.22 0.30 18.46
C GLY A 197 -22.83 0.86 18.77
N ALA A 198 -22.65 1.41 19.97
CA ALA A 198 -21.34 1.84 20.45
C ALA A 198 -20.50 0.63 20.88
N TYR A 199 -19.22 0.63 20.53
CA TYR A 199 -18.29 -0.38 21.00
C TYR A 199 -16.91 0.19 21.24
N THR A 200 -16.25 -0.40 22.23
CA THR A 200 -14.93 0.00 22.68
C THR A 200 -14.07 -1.23 22.96
N PHE A 201 -12.76 -1.11 22.75
CA PHE A 201 -11.81 -2.13 23.18
C PHE A 201 -10.44 -1.52 23.46
N SER A 202 -9.73 -2.16 24.37
CA SER A 202 -8.34 -1.87 24.70
C SER A 202 -7.66 -3.15 25.14
N GLY A 203 -6.36 -3.24 24.93
CA GLY A 203 -5.61 -4.41 25.30
C GLY A 203 -4.27 -4.52 24.60
N GLU A 204 -3.51 -5.51 25.03
CA GLU A 204 -2.24 -5.90 24.43
C GLU A 204 -2.22 -7.42 24.36
N ALA A 205 -2.00 -7.96 23.16
CA ALA A 205 -1.88 -9.40 22.98
C ALA A 205 -1.05 -9.76 21.74
N SER A 206 -0.41 -10.92 21.83
CA SER A 206 -0.02 -11.67 20.65
C SER A 206 -1.25 -12.38 20.08
N PRO A 207 -1.50 -12.31 18.76
CA PRO A 207 -2.63 -13.01 18.16
C PRO A 207 -2.55 -14.53 18.38
N VAL A 208 -3.69 -15.20 18.46
CA VAL A 208 -3.75 -16.67 18.47
C VAL A 208 -4.30 -17.13 17.15
N VAL A 209 -3.47 -17.78 16.33
CA VAL A 209 -3.89 -18.24 15.00
C VAL A 209 -4.97 -19.32 15.14
N THR A 210 -6.04 -19.16 14.36
CA THR A 210 -7.19 -20.07 14.35
C THR A 210 -7.38 -20.73 12.99
N ALA A 211 -7.08 -20.00 11.91
CA ALA A 211 -7.22 -20.51 10.55
C ALA A 211 -6.20 -19.87 9.61
N VAL A 212 -5.90 -20.61 8.54
CA VAL A 212 -5.07 -20.17 7.43
C VAL A 212 -5.74 -20.58 6.14
N SER A 213 -5.80 -19.65 5.19
CA SER A 213 -6.44 -19.90 3.92
C SER A 213 -5.69 -19.19 2.79
N SER A 214 -5.98 -19.64 1.56
CA SER A 214 -5.62 -18.93 0.34
C SER A 214 -6.88 -18.80 -0.52
N SER A 215 -7.06 -17.65 -1.15
CA SER A 215 -8.11 -17.46 -2.17
C SER A 215 -7.73 -18.12 -3.50
N ASP A 216 -6.50 -18.62 -3.63
CA ASP A 216 -6.01 -19.32 -4.80
C ASP A 216 -6.08 -20.84 -4.60
N LYS A 217 -6.85 -21.51 -5.45
CA LYS A 217 -7.10 -22.96 -5.35
C LYS A 217 -5.85 -23.80 -5.58
N ASP A 218 -4.86 -23.27 -6.31
CA ASP A 218 -3.61 -23.97 -6.63
C ASP A 218 -2.49 -23.70 -5.61
N THR A 219 -2.79 -22.93 -4.55
CA THR A 219 -1.86 -22.62 -3.47
C THR A 219 -2.13 -23.53 -2.27
N THR A 220 -1.08 -24.19 -1.78
CA THR A 220 -1.08 -24.86 -0.48
C THR A 220 -0.38 -23.98 0.54
N VAL A 221 -1.02 -23.80 1.71
CA VAL A 221 -0.45 -23.06 2.84
C VAL A 221 -0.43 -23.96 4.07
N LYS A 222 0.66 -23.94 4.82
CA LYS A 222 0.78 -24.63 6.12
C LYS A 222 1.35 -23.65 7.14
N ILE A 223 0.94 -23.80 8.39
CA ILE A 223 1.56 -23.11 9.50
C ILE A 223 2.30 -24.11 10.38
N GLU A 224 3.52 -23.74 10.74
CA GLU A 224 4.31 -24.43 11.76
C GLU A 224 4.56 -23.47 12.92
N THR A 225 4.38 -23.95 14.15
CA THR A 225 4.73 -23.24 15.36
C THR A 225 6.19 -23.52 15.70
N GLY A 226 6.93 -22.51 16.19
CA GLY A 226 8.29 -22.70 16.69
C GLY A 226 8.41 -23.62 17.91
N ASN A 227 7.28 -24.00 18.53
CA ASN A 227 7.18 -25.06 19.55
C ASN A 227 6.57 -26.31 18.91
N ALA A 228 7.23 -27.45 19.10
CA ALA A 228 7.11 -28.65 18.26
C ALA A 228 5.81 -29.49 18.36
N ASP A 229 4.71 -29.06 18.99
CA ASP A 229 3.64 -30.01 19.36
C ASP A 229 2.18 -29.68 18.94
N THR A 230 1.92 -28.66 18.13
CA THR A 230 0.56 -28.48 17.55
C THR A 230 0.63 -27.97 16.11
N THR A 231 0.61 -28.88 15.13
CA THR A 231 0.62 -28.54 13.70
C THR A 231 -0.80 -28.61 13.10
N PRO A 232 -1.54 -27.50 12.95
CA PRO A 232 -2.74 -27.50 12.12
C PRO A 232 -2.32 -27.59 10.64
N THR A 233 -2.47 -28.77 10.04
CA THR A 233 -2.30 -28.94 8.59
C THR A 233 -3.62 -28.61 7.89
N VAL A 234 -3.66 -27.54 7.10
CA VAL A 234 -4.81 -27.23 6.23
C VAL A 234 -4.41 -27.50 4.78
N THR A 235 -5.20 -28.31 4.06
CA THR A 235 -5.02 -28.57 2.61
C THR A 235 -6.09 -27.80 1.82
N PRO A 236 -5.81 -27.41 0.57
CA PRO A 236 -6.73 -26.55 -0.19
C PRO A 236 -7.96 -27.35 -0.62
N ALA A 237 -9.07 -27.16 0.09
CA ALA A 237 -10.40 -27.41 -0.44
C ALA A 237 -11.12 -26.08 -0.60
N ALA A 238 -11.86 -25.98 -1.71
CA ALA A 238 -12.52 -24.80 -2.22
C ALA A 238 -13.07 -23.84 -1.15
N ILE A 239 -12.87 -22.55 -1.41
CA ILE A 239 -13.52 -21.43 -0.72
C ILE A 239 -15.01 -21.75 -0.52
N THR A 240 -15.36 -22.12 0.70
CA THR A 240 -16.56 -21.65 1.38
C THR A 240 -16.09 -21.21 2.77
N PRO A 241 -16.62 -20.13 3.36
CA PRO A 241 -16.22 -19.63 4.69
C PRO A 241 -16.68 -20.55 5.83
N LEU A 242 -16.35 -21.84 5.70
CA LEU A 242 -17.14 -22.94 6.20
C LEU A 242 -16.41 -24.29 6.10
N ALA A 243 -15.29 -24.42 6.78
CA ALA A 243 -14.74 -25.74 7.12
C ALA A 243 -13.72 -25.58 8.24
N LEU A 244 -14.18 -25.70 9.49
CA LEU A 244 -13.45 -26.28 10.61
C LEU A 244 -14.46 -26.45 11.76
N ALA A 245 -15.37 -27.40 11.56
CA ALA A 245 -16.07 -28.04 12.66
C ALA A 245 -15.21 -29.25 13.09
N GLY A 246 -14.90 -29.33 14.38
CA GLY A 246 -14.48 -30.57 15.05
C GLY A 246 -12.97 -30.82 15.10
N ASN A 247 -12.30 -30.30 16.13
CA ASN A 247 -11.93 -31.10 17.31
C ASN A 247 -11.28 -30.18 18.35
N GLU A 248 -11.81 -30.25 19.57
CA GLU A 248 -11.30 -29.53 20.73
C GLU A 248 -9.83 -29.88 21.00
N ILE A 249 -9.00 -28.86 21.18
CA ILE A 249 -7.83 -28.96 22.07
C ILE A 249 -8.02 -27.87 23.13
N PRO A 250 -8.09 -28.22 24.42
CA PRO A 250 -8.26 -27.26 25.50
C PRO A 250 -7.14 -26.22 25.50
N THR A 251 -7.52 -24.97 25.71
CA THR A 251 -6.64 -23.83 25.97
C THR A 251 -5.56 -24.16 26.98
N SER A 252 -4.29 -24.04 26.57
CA SER A 252 -3.26 -23.56 27.48
C SER A 252 -3.11 -22.06 27.25
N THR A 253 -3.34 -21.28 28.30
CA THR A 253 -2.92 -19.89 28.39
C THR A 253 -1.39 -19.87 28.42
N SER A 254 -0.74 -20.03 27.27
CA SER A 254 0.68 -19.75 27.15
C SER A 254 0.84 -18.36 26.54
N THR A 255 1.51 -17.48 27.28
CA THR A 255 2.06 -16.20 26.83
C THR A 255 3.22 -16.42 25.85
N SER A 256 3.12 -17.44 24.98
CA SER A 256 4.13 -17.74 24.00
C SER A 256 4.11 -16.64 22.94
N PRO A 257 5.25 -15.98 22.66
CA PRO A 257 5.31 -14.97 21.61
C PRO A 257 4.84 -15.57 20.29
N PHE A 258 4.02 -14.81 19.55
CA PHE A 258 3.58 -15.19 18.22
C PHE A 258 4.80 -15.51 17.35
N ASN A 259 5.04 -16.79 17.07
CA ASN A 259 6.18 -17.30 16.32
C ASN A 259 5.70 -18.38 15.36
N TYR A 260 5.25 -17.94 14.19
CA TYR A 260 4.65 -18.81 13.19
C TYR A 260 5.40 -18.72 11.88
N ASP A 261 5.71 -19.90 11.34
CA ASP A 261 6.27 -20.09 10.01
C ASP A 261 5.13 -20.46 9.05
N ILE A 262 4.81 -19.53 8.15
CA ILE A 262 3.79 -19.70 7.12
C ILE A 262 4.48 -20.26 5.88
N LYS A 263 4.40 -21.58 5.70
CA LYS A 263 4.92 -22.27 4.53
C LYS A 263 3.92 -22.17 3.39
N LEU A 264 4.38 -21.69 2.25
CA LEU A 264 3.61 -21.57 1.02
C LEU A 264 4.21 -22.43 -0.08
N SER A 265 3.35 -23.06 -0.88
CA SER A 265 3.73 -23.82 -2.06
C SER A 265 2.69 -23.64 -3.15
N LYS A 266 3.13 -23.29 -4.37
CA LYS A 266 2.27 -23.17 -5.55
C LYS A 266 2.96 -23.80 -6.76
N LYS A 267 2.18 -24.47 -7.61
CA LYS A 267 2.66 -24.99 -8.89
C LYS A 267 2.05 -24.17 -10.04
N VAL A 268 2.89 -23.64 -10.93
CA VAL A 268 2.47 -22.91 -12.12
C VAL A 268 3.12 -23.57 -13.34
N GLY A 269 2.34 -24.37 -14.07
CA GLY A 269 2.89 -25.24 -15.12
C GLY A 269 3.97 -26.17 -14.56
N ASN A 270 5.19 -26.07 -15.09
CA ASN A 270 6.35 -26.85 -14.64
C ASN A 270 7.16 -26.17 -13.53
N VAL A 271 6.80 -24.95 -13.13
CA VAL A 271 7.50 -24.18 -12.10
C VAL A 271 6.90 -24.47 -10.73
N LYS A 272 7.75 -24.87 -9.77
CA LYS A 272 7.39 -25.01 -8.36
C LYS A 272 7.89 -23.81 -7.59
N ILE A 273 6.97 -23.14 -6.91
CA ILE A 273 7.26 -22.05 -5.99
C ILE A 273 7.10 -22.60 -4.58
N SER A 274 8.10 -22.35 -3.72
CA SER A 274 8.00 -22.65 -2.30
C SER A 274 8.70 -21.60 -1.46
N GLY A 275 8.14 -21.29 -0.30
CA GLY A 275 8.78 -20.40 0.65
C GLY A 275 8.19 -20.50 2.04
N THR A 276 8.82 -19.81 2.96
CA THR A 276 8.38 -19.61 4.33
C THR A 276 8.32 -18.11 4.59
N ILE A 277 7.24 -17.65 5.20
CA ILE A 277 7.13 -16.31 5.78
C ILE A 277 6.95 -16.49 7.27
N SER A 278 7.96 -16.09 8.03
CA SER A 278 8.00 -16.19 9.48
C SER A 278 7.60 -14.86 10.08
N LEU A 279 6.55 -14.88 10.90
CA LEU A 279 6.13 -13.76 11.72
C LEU A 279 6.43 -14.11 13.18
N LYS A 280 7.31 -13.32 13.79
CA LYS A 280 7.86 -13.55 15.12
C LYS A 280 7.58 -12.34 16.00
N LYS A 281 7.42 -12.56 17.30
CA LYS A 281 7.14 -11.52 18.32
C LYS A 281 6.04 -10.52 17.92
N LEU A 282 5.04 -10.96 17.17
CA LEU A 282 3.92 -10.10 16.79
C LEU A 282 3.10 -9.74 18.03
N ILE A 283 3.01 -8.46 18.33
CA ILE A 283 2.23 -7.88 19.43
C ILE A 283 1.39 -6.76 18.85
N MET A 284 0.07 -6.86 19.04
CA MET A 284 -0.86 -5.77 18.79
C MET A 284 -1.28 -5.17 20.13
N ARG A 285 -1.08 -3.86 20.25
CA ARG A 285 -1.47 -3.07 21.41
C ARG A 285 -2.45 -2.00 20.97
N VAL A 286 -3.63 -1.99 21.58
CA VAL A 286 -4.64 -0.95 21.39
C VAL A 286 -4.82 -0.26 22.73
N ASP A 287 -4.28 0.96 22.86
CA ASP A 287 -4.44 1.77 24.06
C ASP A 287 -5.93 2.14 24.24
N GLU A 288 -6.58 2.48 23.12
CA GLU A 288 -7.98 2.89 23.09
C GLU A 288 -8.56 2.76 21.68
N PHE A 289 -9.76 2.20 21.56
CA PHE A 289 -10.55 2.25 20.34
C PHE A 289 -12.02 2.45 20.70
N ASN A 290 -12.67 3.41 20.04
CA ASN A 290 -14.10 3.68 20.20
C ASN A 290 -14.75 3.90 18.83
N ALA A 291 -15.89 3.28 18.60
CA ALA A 291 -16.68 3.46 17.39
C ALA A 291 -18.18 3.31 17.63
N VAL A 292 -18.98 3.82 16.70
CA VAL A 292 -20.42 3.57 16.61
C VAL A 292 -20.71 3.11 15.19
N GLY A 293 -21.10 1.84 15.03
CA GLY A 293 -21.15 1.21 13.71
C GLY A 293 -19.80 1.32 12.99
N ILE A 294 -19.75 1.83 11.76
CA ILE A 294 -18.48 2.10 11.04
C ILE A 294 -17.85 3.46 11.37
N THR A 295 -18.48 4.27 12.23
CA THR A 295 -17.95 5.60 12.56
C THR A 295 -16.96 5.50 13.71
N VAL A 296 -15.67 5.41 13.38
CA VAL A 296 -14.60 5.47 14.38
C VAL A 296 -14.52 6.87 14.99
N LYS A 297 -14.47 6.92 16.32
CA LYS A 297 -14.36 8.16 17.11
C LYS A 297 -12.92 8.39 17.58
N ASN A 298 -12.27 7.33 18.03
CA ASN A 298 -10.90 7.34 18.51
C ASN A 298 -10.24 5.99 18.20
N CYS A 299 -8.96 6.00 17.86
CA CYS A 299 -8.13 4.82 17.70
C CYS A 299 -6.68 5.18 18.03
N ASN A 300 -6.11 4.52 19.03
CA ASN A 300 -4.68 4.56 19.35
C ASN A 300 -4.15 3.12 19.37
N ALA A 301 -3.53 2.73 18.26
CA ALA A 301 -3.08 1.37 18.00
C ALA A 301 -1.59 1.34 17.66
N HIS A 302 -0.92 0.32 18.16
CA HIS A 302 0.49 0.05 18.00
C HIS A 302 0.68 -1.39 17.56
N LEU A 303 1.59 -1.60 16.61
CA LEU A 303 1.94 -2.91 16.10
C LEU A 303 3.45 -3.08 16.15
N SER A 304 3.93 -4.20 16.68
CA SER A 304 5.34 -4.57 16.68
C SER A 304 5.50 -6.02 16.23
N TYR A 305 6.44 -6.28 15.32
CA TYR A 305 6.72 -7.62 14.84
C TYR A 305 8.11 -7.75 14.20
N ASP A 306 8.66 -8.96 14.29
CA ASP A 306 9.78 -9.42 13.50
C ASP A 306 9.23 -10.17 12.28
N LEU A 307 9.66 -9.75 11.09
CA LEU A 307 9.35 -10.45 9.85
C LEU A 307 10.61 -11.10 9.32
N GLU A 308 10.50 -12.36 8.93
CA GLU A 308 11.50 -13.06 8.13
C GLU A 308 10.82 -13.75 6.94
N SER A 309 11.47 -13.75 5.78
CA SER A 309 10.94 -14.39 4.59
C SER A 309 12.04 -15.14 3.85
N LYS A 310 11.78 -16.41 3.54
CA LYS A 310 12.64 -17.30 2.77
C LYS A 310 11.88 -17.85 1.58
N ILE A 311 12.15 -17.35 0.39
CA ILE A 311 11.42 -17.77 -0.83
C ILE A 311 12.43 -18.27 -1.86
N SER A 312 12.13 -19.44 -2.44
CA SER A 312 12.92 -20.04 -3.50
C SER A 312 12.05 -20.40 -4.69
N VAL A 313 12.48 -19.97 -5.87
CA VAL A 313 11.79 -20.25 -7.14
C VAL A 313 12.82 -20.51 -8.24
N SER A 314 12.54 -21.48 -9.09
CA SER A 314 13.36 -21.80 -10.27
C SER A 314 12.47 -22.06 -11.49
N GLY A 315 12.74 -21.36 -12.59
CA GLY A 315 12.01 -21.41 -13.85
C GLY A 315 11.56 -20.03 -14.33
N LYS A 316 10.65 -20.00 -15.30
CA LYS A 316 10.07 -18.77 -15.83
C LYS A 316 8.59 -18.69 -15.46
N THR A 317 8.23 -17.71 -14.64
CA THR A 317 6.84 -17.54 -14.18
C THR A 317 6.58 -16.13 -13.68
N GLU A 318 5.33 -15.70 -13.78
CA GLU A 318 4.80 -14.53 -13.09
C GLU A 318 3.50 -14.92 -12.39
N THR A 319 3.43 -14.72 -11.08
CA THR A 319 2.26 -15.11 -10.29
C THR A 319 2.15 -14.35 -8.98
N LYS A 320 0.98 -14.46 -8.36
CA LYS A 320 0.68 -13.97 -7.02
C LYS A 320 0.22 -15.12 -6.15
N ILE A 321 0.63 -15.10 -4.88
CA ILE A 321 0.24 -16.08 -3.86
C ILE A 321 -0.42 -15.31 -2.72
N PRO A 322 -1.76 -15.24 -2.69
CA PRO A 322 -2.50 -14.63 -1.59
C PRO A 322 -2.63 -15.62 -0.44
N VAL A 323 -2.37 -15.18 0.78
CA VAL A 323 -2.54 -15.95 2.02
C VAL A 323 -3.26 -15.06 3.02
N ARG A 324 -4.19 -15.65 3.76
CA ARG A 324 -4.86 -15.01 4.88
C ARG A 324 -4.72 -15.89 6.11
N VAL A 325 -4.29 -15.29 7.22
CA VAL A 325 -4.26 -15.91 8.54
C VAL A 325 -5.26 -15.18 9.42
N ASP A 326 -6.22 -15.92 9.95
CA ASP A 326 -7.21 -15.41 10.88
C ASP A 326 -6.78 -15.76 12.30
N ALA A 327 -6.80 -14.77 13.18
CA ALA A 327 -6.33 -14.91 14.55
C ALA A 327 -7.26 -14.20 15.54
N LYS A 328 -7.33 -14.75 16.74
CA LYS A 328 -8.04 -14.15 17.87
C LYS A 328 -7.10 -13.19 18.60
N LEU A 329 -7.64 -12.07 19.09
CA LEU A 329 -6.96 -11.16 20.01
C LEU A 329 -7.72 -11.10 21.34
N PHE A 330 -8.47 -10.02 21.56
CA PHE A 330 -9.15 -9.73 22.82
C PHE A 330 -10.45 -8.95 22.59
N GLY A 331 -11.41 -9.13 23.50
CA GLY A 331 -12.75 -8.54 23.36
C GLY A 331 -13.40 -9.00 22.06
N VAL A 332 -13.92 -8.04 21.28
CA VAL A 332 -14.46 -8.31 19.93
C VAL A 332 -13.47 -8.10 18.79
N LEU A 333 -12.23 -7.74 19.12
CA LEU A 333 -11.18 -7.54 18.14
C LEU A 333 -10.55 -8.88 17.79
N GLY A 334 -10.63 -9.25 16.52
CA GLY A 334 -9.78 -10.26 15.89
C GLY A 334 -8.61 -9.62 15.15
N ALA A 335 -7.72 -10.44 14.61
CA ALA A 335 -6.67 -10.01 13.70
C ALA A 335 -6.73 -10.80 12.39
N ALA A 336 -6.50 -10.10 11.29
CA ALA A 336 -6.34 -10.71 9.97
C ALA A 336 -4.96 -10.33 9.41
N ILE A 337 -4.13 -11.35 9.14
CA ILE A 337 -2.83 -11.16 8.50
C ILE A 337 -2.97 -11.58 7.04
N LYS A 338 -2.92 -10.60 6.15
CA LYS A 338 -3.09 -10.75 4.70
C LYS A 338 -1.73 -10.61 4.06
N ILE A 339 -1.29 -11.66 3.39
CA ILE A 339 0.02 -11.73 2.75
C ILE A 339 -0.18 -11.95 1.26
N THR A 340 0.44 -11.13 0.43
CA THR A 340 0.46 -11.32 -1.02
C THR A 340 1.90 -11.39 -1.49
N VAL A 341 2.35 -12.58 -1.88
CA VAL A 341 3.69 -12.74 -2.47
C VAL A 341 3.59 -12.57 -3.98
N LYS A 342 4.19 -11.49 -4.49
CA LYS A 342 4.29 -11.21 -5.93
C LYS A 342 5.62 -11.72 -6.45
N ILE A 343 5.60 -12.58 -7.46
CA ILE A 343 6.79 -13.24 -8.02
C ILE A 343 6.78 -13.05 -9.53
N GLY A 344 7.89 -12.57 -10.09
CA GLY A 344 8.12 -12.55 -11.53
C GLY A 344 9.57 -12.88 -11.81
N ILE A 345 9.86 -14.06 -12.35
CA ILE A 345 11.24 -14.53 -12.53
C ILE A 345 11.45 -15.23 -13.88
N ASP A 346 12.69 -15.23 -14.36
CA ASP A 346 13.14 -15.93 -15.57
C ASP A 346 14.48 -16.64 -15.31
N GLY A 347 14.46 -17.68 -14.47
CA GLY A 347 15.59 -18.52 -14.01
C GLY A 347 15.49 -18.85 -12.51
N SER A 348 16.53 -18.78 -11.67
CA SER A 348 16.44 -19.14 -10.24
C SER A 348 16.81 -18.03 -9.26
N VAL A 349 16.04 -17.91 -8.18
CA VAL A 349 16.27 -17.02 -7.04
C VAL A 349 16.07 -17.75 -5.71
N SER A 350 16.94 -17.49 -4.75
CA SER A 350 16.77 -17.86 -3.35
C SER A 350 17.13 -16.67 -2.49
N VAL A 351 16.22 -16.25 -1.63
CA VAL A 351 16.43 -15.06 -0.79
C VAL A 351 15.92 -15.31 0.61
N ILE A 352 16.68 -14.80 1.58
CA ILE A 352 16.31 -14.71 2.99
C ILE A 352 16.37 -13.23 3.37
N SER A 353 15.30 -12.68 3.93
CA SER A 353 15.29 -11.31 4.47
C SER A 353 14.66 -11.29 5.85
N SER A 354 15.18 -10.47 6.76
CA SER A 354 14.61 -10.24 8.09
C SER A 354 14.60 -8.76 8.48
N THR A 355 13.55 -8.29 9.15
CA THR A 355 13.43 -6.92 9.67
C THR A 355 12.51 -6.87 10.90
N THR A 356 12.74 -5.91 11.78
CA THR A 356 11.84 -5.57 12.90
C THR A 356 11.10 -4.29 12.57
N VAL A 357 9.78 -4.32 12.67
CA VAL A 357 8.90 -3.19 12.37
C VAL A 357 8.13 -2.81 13.62
N THR A 358 8.04 -1.52 13.89
CA THR A 358 7.10 -0.96 14.88
C THR A 358 6.37 0.21 14.26
N GLU A 359 5.04 0.15 14.29
CA GLU A 359 4.15 1.14 13.71
C GLU A 359 3.14 1.63 14.75
N THR A 360 2.75 2.88 14.64
CA THR A 360 1.82 3.52 15.56
C THR A 360 0.88 4.41 14.78
N MET A 361 -0.39 4.32 15.13
CA MET A 361 -1.46 5.15 14.63
C MET A 361 -2.24 5.74 15.79
N LYS A 362 -2.39 7.06 15.78
CA LYS A 362 -3.36 7.77 16.61
C LYS A 362 -4.36 8.48 15.69
N TYR A 363 -5.64 8.30 15.94
CA TYR A 363 -6.73 8.97 15.27
C TYR A 363 -7.76 9.42 16.29
N LYS A 364 -8.20 10.67 16.20
CA LYS A 364 -9.32 11.20 16.99
C LYS A 364 -10.20 12.06 16.09
N GLN A 365 -11.52 11.88 16.19
CA GLN A 365 -12.46 12.70 15.44
C GLN A 365 -12.24 14.18 15.79
N GLY A 366 -11.95 15.00 14.77
CA GLY A 366 -11.71 16.43 14.95
C GLY A 366 -10.24 16.84 14.98
N ALA A 367 -9.30 15.90 15.03
CA ALA A 367 -7.87 16.15 14.93
C ALA A 367 -7.29 15.56 13.62
N LEU A 368 -6.09 16.01 13.23
CA LEU A 368 -5.31 15.28 12.22
C LEU A 368 -4.76 13.97 12.81
N PRO A 369 -4.82 12.85 12.09
CA PRO A 369 -4.23 11.61 12.55
C PRO A 369 -2.69 11.71 12.64
N ILE A 370 -2.12 10.96 13.58
CA ILE A 370 -0.68 10.88 13.80
C ILE A 370 -0.23 9.47 13.47
N PHE A 371 0.83 9.39 12.67
CA PHE A 371 1.40 8.15 12.23
C PHE A 371 2.89 8.15 12.51
N ARG A 372 3.38 7.07 13.09
CA ARG A 372 4.80 6.91 13.42
C ARG A 372 5.26 5.52 13.09
N GLN A 373 6.52 5.43 12.74
CA GLN A 373 7.13 4.20 12.32
C GLN A 373 8.60 4.19 12.74
N THR A 374 9.05 3.04 13.20
CA THR A 374 10.46 2.71 13.39
C THR A 374 10.73 1.33 12.82
N ASN A 375 11.86 1.16 12.16
CA ASN A 375 12.31 -0.14 11.68
C ASN A 375 13.81 -0.29 11.83
N THR A 376 14.24 -1.55 12.01
CA THR A 376 15.63 -1.91 11.80
C THR A 376 15.88 -2.06 10.29
N PRO A 377 17.06 -1.66 9.78
CA PRO A 377 17.45 -2.00 8.42
C PRO A 377 17.36 -3.53 8.22
N PRO A 378 16.67 -4.03 7.18
CA PRO A 378 16.67 -5.45 6.91
C PRO A 378 18.07 -6.06 6.83
N GLN A 379 18.19 -7.33 7.23
CA GLN A 379 19.32 -8.19 6.84
C GLN A 379 18.87 -9.09 5.70
N THR A 380 19.68 -9.21 4.64
CA THR A 380 19.28 -10.00 3.46
C THR A 380 20.45 -10.82 2.92
N ASP A 381 20.23 -12.13 2.79
CA ASP A 381 21.07 -13.04 2.03
C ASP A 381 20.39 -13.40 0.70
N LEU A 382 21.15 -13.26 -0.39
CA LEU A 382 20.61 -13.33 -1.75
C LEU A 382 21.54 -14.12 -2.67
N GLU A 383 20.98 -15.18 -3.25
CA GLU A 383 21.53 -15.94 -4.36
C GLU A 383 20.66 -15.76 -5.61
N LEU A 384 21.28 -15.32 -6.71
CA LEU A 384 20.59 -15.01 -7.95
C LEU A 384 21.36 -15.53 -9.15
N LYS A 385 20.66 -16.20 -10.09
CA LYS A 385 21.26 -16.64 -11.36
C LYS A 385 20.82 -15.81 -12.57
N VAL A 386 19.76 -14.99 -12.47
CA VAL A 386 19.02 -14.35 -13.59
C VAL A 386 18.14 -13.17 -13.13
N LYS A 387 17.33 -12.57 -14.01
CA LYS A 387 16.37 -11.48 -13.70
C LYS A 387 15.12 -11.93 -12.93
N GLY A 388 14.56 -11.03 -12.12
CA GLY A 388 13.24 -11.19 -11.51
C GLY A 388 12.99 -10.38 -10.24
N TYR A 389 11.82 -10.56 -9.64
CA TYR A 389 11.42 -9.97 -8.36
C TYR A 389 10.67 -10.97 -7.48
N VAL A 390 10.79 -10.78 -6.16
CA VAL A 390 10.00 -11.47 -5.13
C VAL A 390 9.63 -10.43 -4.08
N ASN A 391 8.34 -10.08 -4.00
CA ASN A 391 7.86 -9.00 -3.16
C ASN A 391 6.66 -9.47 -2.32
N PRO A 392 6.87 -9.90 -1.06
CA PRO A 392 5.79 -10.11 -0.12
C PRO A 392 5.26 -8.75 0.38
N GLU A 393 3.96 -8.58 0.20
CA GLU A 393 3.18 -7.50 0.80
C GLU A 393 2.43 -8.09 2.00
N ILE A 394 2.55 -7.47 3.16
CA ILE A 394 1.92 -7.91 4.40
C ILE A 394 1.04 -6.80 4.92
N CYS A 395 -0.18 -7.15 5.29
CA CYS A 395 -1.14 -6.26 5.92
C CYS A 395 -1.71 -6.97 7.15
N ILE A 396 -1.58 -6.36 8.31
CA ILE A 396 -2.06 -6.84 9.59
C ILE A 396 -3.18 -5.91 10.03
N ALA A 397 -4.41 -6.41 10.00
CA ALA A 397 -5.61 -5.65 10.32
C ALA A 397 -6.15 -6.02 11.71
N GLY A 398 -6.62 -5.02 12.44
CA GLY A 398 -7.54 -5.21 13.55
C GLY A 398 -8.96 -5.33 13.00
N GLU A 399 -9.61 -6.46 13.25
CA GLU A 399 -10.85 -6.84 12.56
C GLU A 399 -12.01 -7.02 13.53
N VAL A 400 -13.18 -6.49 13.17
CA VAL A 400 -14.44 -6.67 13.90
C VAL A 400 -15.47 -7.21 12.91
N PHE A 401 -15.99 -8.41 13.17
CA PHE A 401 -16.95 -9.13 12.31
C PHE A 401 -16.55 -9.16 10.82
N ASN A 402 -15.31 -9.60 10.52
CA ASN A 402 -14.74 -9.65 9.17
C ASN A 402 -14.59 -8.30 8.45
N VAL A 403 -14.60 -7.19 9.20
CA VAL A 403 -14.34 -5.85 8.67
C VAL A 403 -13.09 -5.28 9.31
N ASP A 404 -12.12 -4.89 8.47
CA ASP A 404 -10.91 -4.21 8.92
C ASP A 404 -11.26 -2.83 9.48
N MET A 405 -11.09 -2.64 10.78
CA MET A 405 -11.31 -1.34 11.42
C MET A 405 -10.15 -0.39 11.11
N PHE A 406 -8.95 -0.94 11.24
CA PHE A 406 -7.68 -0.32 10.94
C PHE A 406 -6.70 -1.38 10.49
N ASP A 407 -5.68 -0.98 9.75
CA ASP A 407 -4.64 -1.88 9.32
C ASP A 407 -3.27 -1.20 9.26
N PHE A 408 -2.25 -2.03 9.40
CA PHE A 408 -0.85 -1.68 9.24
C PHE A 408 -0.28 -2.61 8.18
N GLY A 409 0.63 -2.13 7.36
CA GLY A 409 1.18 -3.01 6.37
C GLY A 409 2.35 -2.42 5.62
N GLY A 410 2.87 -3.23 4.72
CA GLY A 410 4.00 -2.81 3.92
C GLY A 410 4.40 -3.87 2.92
N THR A 411 5.12 -3.42 1.91
CA THR A 411 5.92 -4.29 1.08
C THR A 411 7.32 -4.31 1.67
N ILE A 412 7.67 -5.42 2.28
CA ILE A 412 9.05 -5.71 2.65
C ILE A 412 9.57 -6.56 1.51
N GLY A 413 9.99 -5.90 0.43
CA GLY A 413 10.35 -6.60 -0.78
C GLY A 413 11.62 -7.38 -0.53
N VAL A 414 11.58 -8.64 -0.88
CA VAL A 414 12.70 -9.53 -0.68
C VAL A 414 13.78 -9.22 -1.72
N PHE A 415 13.37 -8.85 -2.94
CA PHE A 415 14.30 -8.53 -4.02
C PHE A 415 13.66 -7.92 -5.29
N ASN A 416 14.32 -6.92 -5.90
CA ASN A 416 14.14 -6.48 -7.29
C ASN A 416 15.47 -6.55 -8.07
N ALA A 417 15.53 -7.32 -9.17
CA ALA A 417 16.62 -7.32 -10.14
C ALA A 417 16.25 -6.60 -11.44
N GLU A 418 17.10 -5.68 -11.85
CA GLU A 418 17.13 -5.09 -13.19
C GLU A 418 18.36 -5.62 -13.93
N ALA A 419 18.17 -6.07 -15.17
CA ALA A 419 19.25 -6.55 -16.00
C ALA A 419 19.47 -5.60 -17.18
N SER A 420 20.72 -5.27 -17.46
CA SER A 420 21.13 -4.38 -18.55
C SER A 420 22.35 -4.95 -19.26
N THR A 421 22.37 -4.91 -20.59
CA THR A 421 23.58 -5.27 -21.34
C THR A 421 24.55 -4.09 -21.32
N ASN A 422 25.81 -4.34 -20.98
CA ASN A 422 26.82 -3.30 -20.96
C ASN A 422 27.47 -3.10 -22.33
N LYS A 423 28.34 -2.08 -22.44
CA LYS A 423 29.02 -1.71 -23.70
C LYS A 423 29.91 -2.79 -24.34
N TYR A 424 30.19 -3.88 -23.63
CA TYR A 424 30.98 -5.02 -24.11
C TYR A 424 30.11 -6.23 -24.48
N GLY A 425 28.77 -6.10 -24.41
CA GLY A 425 27.83 -7.20 -24.69
C GLY A 425 27.59 -8.14 -23.50
N CYS A 426 28.16 -7.85 -22.34
CA CYS A 426 27.98 -8.62 -21.12
C CYS A 426 26.67 -8.22 -20.41
N LEU A 427 26.13 -9.12 -19.59
CA LEU A 427 24.89 -8.88 -18.83
C LEU A 427 25.22 -8.37 -17.42
N ASP A 428 24.85 -7.13 -17.13
CA ASP A 428 24.89 -6.57 -15.78
C ASP A 428 23.54 -6.76 -15.09
N ILE A 429 23.53 -7.30 -13.88
CA ILE A 429 22.32 -7.39 -13.05
C ILE A 429 22.51 -6.49 -11.83
N LYS A 430 21.61 -5.52 -11.65
CA LYS A 430 21.53 -4.64 -10.48
C LYS A 430 20.35 -5.05 -9.62
N ALA A 431 20.60 -5.07 -8.33
CA ALA A 431 19.80 -5.79 -7.38
C ALA A 431 19.53 -4.89 -6.17
N TYR A 432 18.30 -4.74 -5.72
CA TYR A 432 17.99 -3.99 -4.50
C TYR A 432 16.78 -4.56 -3.73
N VAL A 433 16.67 -4.18 -2.46
CA VAL A 433 15.60 -4.58 -1.53
C VAL A 433 14.71 -3.35 -1.29
N PRO A 434 13.44 -3.33 -1.75
CA PRO A 434 12.55 -2.22 -1.45
C PRO A 434 11.91 -2.38 -0.07
N LEU A 435 11.59 -1.24 0.55
CA LEU A 435 10.84 -1.19 1.81
C LEU A 435 9.83 -0.05 1.71
N ASP A 436 8.56 -0.42 1.57
CA ASP A 436 7.43 0.50 1.60
C ASP A 436 6.52 0.11 2.77
N LEU A 437 6.14 1.06 3.62
CA LEU A 437 5.23 0.84 4.74
C LEU A 437 3.98 1.72 4.56
N PHE A 438 2.86 1.33 5.12
CA PHE A 438 1.61 2.08 5.11
C PHE A 438 0.79 1.82 6.37
N ILE A 439 -0.03 2.81 6.71
CA ILE A 439 -1.09 2.67 7.71
C ILE A 439 -2.41 3.01 7.02
N ASN A 440 -3.39 2.13 7.21
CA ASN A 440 -4.70 2.10 6.59
C ASN A 440 -4.68 1.92 5.06
N SER A 441 -5.04 0.73 4.61
CA SER A 441 -5.45 0.44 3.24
C SER A 441 -6.79 1.14 2.93
N GLN A 442 -7.11 1.34 1.65
CA GLN A 442 -8.39 1.98 1.27
C GLN A 442 -9.62 1.15 1.66
N ASP A 443 -9.42 -0.12 1.99
CA ASP A 443 -10.51 -1.05 2.27
C ASP A 443 -10.93 -1.03 3.74
N SER A 444 -10.03 -0.62 4.66
CA SER A 444 -10.36 -0.46 6.08
C SER A 444 -11.31 0.70 6.34
N VAL A 445 -12.07 0.60 7.43
CA VAL A 445 -13.02 1.63 7.87
C VAL A 445 -12.31 2.97 8.05
N LEU A 446 -11.16 2.98 8.72
CA LEU A 446 -10.33 4.18 8.85
C LEU A 446 -9.81 4.65 7.50
N GLY A 447 -9.27 3.77 6.64
CA GLY A 447 -8.75 4.18 5.33
C GLY A 447 -9.78 4.86 4.42
N LYS A 448 -11.06 4.48 4.52
CA LYS A 448 -12.18 5.14 3.81
C LYS A 448 -12.38 6.61 4.20
N LEU A 449 -11.89 7.03 5.37
CA LEU A 449 -11.84 8.43 5.79
C LEU A 449 -10.72 9.23 5.09
N LYS A 450 -10.01 8.63 4.11
CA LYS A 450 -8.86 9.21 3.40
C LYS A 450 -7.67 9.53 4.32
N ILE A 451 -7.55 8.83 5.43
CA ILE A 451 -6.45 8.98 6.40
C ILE A 451 -5.33 7.96 6.16
N LYS A 452 -5.16 7.50 4.92
CA LYS A 452 -4.04 6.64 4.55
C LYS A 452 -2.74 7.43 4.57
N ILE A 453 -1.69 6.83 5.11
CA ILE A 453 -0.32 7.29 4.92
C ILE A 453 0.54 6.15 4.40
N SER A 454 1.54 6.47 3.58
CA SER A 454 2.51 5.51 3.10
C SER A 454 3.90 6.13 3.04
N TRP A 455 4.92 5.39 3.44
CA TRP A 455 6.31 5.78 3.37
C TRP A 455 7.08 4.86 2.44
N LYS A 456 7.82 5.48 1.52
CA LYS A 456 8.81 4.79 0.69
C LYS A 456 10.18 4.95 1.35
N ILE A 457 10.58 3.94 2.12
CA ILE A 457 11.80 3.98 2.91
C ILE A 457 12.97 3.62 2.01
N TRP A 458 12.93 2.44 1.38
CA TRP A 458 13.97 1.97 0.46
C TRP A 458 13.44 1.74 -0.94
N ASP A 459 14.14 2.34 -1.91
CA ASP A 459 13.96 2.12 -3.34
C ASP A 459 15.30 1.78 -4.02
N SER A 460 15.33 1.75 -5.36
CA SER A 460 16.57 1.46 -6.10
C SER A 460 17.72 2.43 -5.80
N LYS A 461 17.43 3.64 -5.33
CA LYS A 461 18.39 4.69 -4.99
C LYS A 461 18.76 4.68 -3.51
N SER A 462 17.81 4.50 -2.60
CA SER A 462 18.02 4.59 -1.15
C SER A 462 18.26 3.25 -0.44
N SER A 463 18.01 2.11 -1.10
CA SER A 463 18.23 0.80 -0.49
C SER A 463 19.66 0.66 0.02
N LYS A 464 19.80 0.29 1.29
CA LYS A 464 21.11 -0.02 1.91
C LYS A 464 21.67 -1.36 1.44
N ILE A 465 20.83 -2.21 0.86
CA ILE A 465 21.21 -3.50 0.30
C ILE A 465 21.13 -3.41 -1.21
N LYS A 466 22.29 -3.34 -1.85
CA LYS A 466 22.42 -3.40 -3.31
C LYS A 466 23.46 -4.43 -3.68
N LYS A 467 23.13 -5.31 -4.63
CA LYS A 467 24.11 -6.18 -5.27
C LYS A 467 24.22 -5.82 -6.74
N GLN A 468 25.39 -6.10 -7.31
CA GLN A 468 25.58 -6.02 -8.74
C GLN A 468 26.38 -7.24 -9.18
N TRP A 469 25.92 -7.87 -10.24
CA TRP A 469 26.65 -8.94 -10.92
C TRP A 469 26.96 -8.51 -12.34
N HIS A 470 28.08 -8.98 -12.83
CA HIS A 470 28.51 -8.83 -14.20
C HIS A 470 28.70 -10.24 -14.76
N ILE A 471 27.98 -10.56 -15.83
CA ILE A 471 27.92 -11.90 -16.40
C ILE A 471 28.50 -11.86 -17.82
N GLU A 472 29.55 -12.66 -18.03
CA GLU A 472 30.23 -12.86 -19.30
C GLU A 472 30.05 -14.32 -19.73
N SER A 473 29.51 -14.55 -20.92
CA SER A 473 29.31 -15.90 -21.46
C SER A 473 28.58 -16.85 -20.49
N GLY A 474 27.59 -16.33 -19.75
CA GLY A 474 26.81 -17.08 -18.77
C GLY A 474 27.49 -17.31 -17.41
N LYS A 475 28.67 -16.73 -17.15
CA LYS A 475 29.39 -16.84 -15.86
C LYS A 475 29.49 -15.48 -15.18
N ILE A 476 29.25 -15.46 -13.86
CA ILE A 476 29.48 -14.27 -13.02
C ILE A 476 30.99 -14.07 -12.90
N VAL A 477 31.48 -12.87 -13.24
CA VAL A 477 32.89 -12.51 -13.10
C VAL A 477 33.03 -11.21 -12.31
N ALA A 478 34.11 -11.09 -11.54
CA ALA A 478 34.35 -9.93 -10.68
C ALA A 478 34.77 -8.66 -11.46
N LYS A 479 35.38 -8.83 -12.64
CA LYS A 479 35.78 -7.77 -13.55
C LYS A 479 35.56 -8.22 -14.98
N CYS A 480 35.13 -7.30 -15.85
CA CYS A 480 34.93 -7.55 -17.27
C CYS A 480 36.25 -8.00 -17.91
N THR A 481 36.28 -9.24 -18.42
CA THR A 481 37.41 -9.83 -19.15
C THR A 481 37.19 -9.84 -20.66
N THR A 482 35.98 -9.47 -21.11
CA THR A 482 35.65 -9.34 -22.52
C THR A 482 36.57 -8.31 -23.19
N PRO A 483 37.32 -8.67 -24.25
CA PRO A 483 38.28 -7.78 -24.88
C PRO A 483 37.62 -6.47 -25.34
N LYS A 484 38.26 -5.34 -25.05
CA LYS A 484 37.85 -4.03 -25.57
C LYS A 484 37.77 -4.13 -27.11
N PRO A 485 36.69 -3.63 -27.74
CA PRO A 485 36.61 -3.61 -29.20
C PRO A 485 37.81 -2.83 -29.75
N THR A 486 38.70 -3.50 -30.49
CA THR A 486 39.90 -2.88 -31.07
C THR A 486 39.48 -2.01 -32.24
N THR A 487 39.41 -0.71 -32.00
CA THR A 487 39.13 0.30 -33.04
C THR A 487 40.38 0.55 -33.87
N THR A 488 40.41 0.12 -35.12
CA THR A 488 41.29 0.71 -36.14
C THR A 488 40.54 1.86 -36.83
N LYS A 489 41.05 3.08 -36.67
CA LYS A 489 40.62 4.33 -37.32
C LYS A 489 41.82 4.86 -38.12
N PRO A 490 41.67 5.50 -39.29
CA PRO A 490 41.45 6.96 -39.35
C PRO A 490 40.44 7.37 -40.46
N ALA A 491 39.77 8.54 -40.50
CA ALA A 491 40.06 9.88 -39.99
C ALA A 491 38.78 10.72 -39.70
N THR A 492 38.96 11.70 -38.81
CA THR A 492 38.33 13.04 -38.65
C THR A 492 36.80 13.27 -38.69
N THR A 493 36.26 13.51 -37.48
CA THR A 493 35.23 14.46 -37.02
C THR A 493 33.80 14.49 -37.62
N GLN A 494 32.83 13.90 -36.90
CA GLN A 494 31.57 14.52 -36.39
C GLN A 494 30.74 13.48 -35.58
N ALA A 495 29.81 13.99 -34.76
CA ALA A 495 28.89 13.40 -33.76
C ALA A 495 28.65 11.86 -33.71
N GLY A 496 28.55 11.34 -32.48
CA GLY A 496 28.42 9.90 -32.15
C GLY A 496 27.14 9.22 -32.68
N LYS A 497 27.30 7.96 -33.12
CA LYS A 497 26.24 7.13 -33.72
C LYS A 497 25.34 6.45 -32.66
N HIS A 498 24.04 6.55 -32.90
CA HIS A 498 22.91 5.83 -32.27
C HIS A 498 23.00 4.29 -32.50
N PRO A 499 22.29 3.45 -31.70
CA PRO A 499 22.19 2.01 -31.94
C PRO A 499 21.78 1.71 -33.39
N THR A 500 22.42 0.72 -34.03
CA THR A 500 22.12 0.38 -35.42
C THR A 500 20.73 -0.22 -35.54
N VAL A 501 19.85 0.52 -36.21
CA VAL A 501 18.55 0.05 -36.69
C VAL A 501 18.78 -1.22 -37.52
N GLY A 502 18.19 -2.34 -37.10
CA GLY A 502 18.19 -3.58 -37.90
C GLY A 502 17.38 -3.44 -39.19
N ASN A 503 17.00 -4.55 -39.83
CA ASN A 503 16.09 -4.50 -40.97
C ASN A 503 14.64 -4.24 -40.47
N TRP A 504 14.36 -2.98 -40.13
CA TRP A 504 13.08 -2.54 -39.58
C TRP A 504 11.92 -2.78 -40.56
N ARG A 505 12.17 -2.62 -41.87
CA ARG A 505 11.18 -2.91 -42.92
C ARG A 505 10.67 -4.34 -42.84
N LYS A 506 11.59 -5.31 -42.77
CA LYS A 506 11.23 -6.73 -42.60
C LYS A 506 10.57 -7.01 -41.25
N ALA A 507 11.03 -6.37 -40.17
CA ALA A 507 10.48 -6.55 -38.84
C ALA A 507 9.03 -6.04 -38.75
N TYR A 508 8.75 -4.83 -39.22
CA TYR A 508 7.41 -4.25 -39.24
C TYR A 508 6.48 -4.97 -40.22
N THR A 509 6.96 -5.34 -41.42
CA THR A 509 6.16 -6.14 -42.37
C THR A 509 5.66 -7.43 -41.72
N ASN A 510 6.55 -8.19 -41.06
CA ASN A 510 6.18 -9.43 -40.38
C ASN A 510 5.21 -9.19 -39.21
N PHE A 511 5.45 -8.13 -38.45
CA PHE A 511 4.60 -7.77 -37.31
C PHE A 511 3.20 -7.36 -37.75
N LEU A 512 3.08 -6.51 -38.78
CA LEU A 512 1.79 -6.07 -39.31
C LEU A 512 1.02 -7.20 -39.99
N LYS A 513 1.68 -8.12 -40.71
CA LYS A 513 1.02 -9.33 -41.24
C LYS A 513 0.41 -10.18 -40.13
N LYS A 514 1.12 -10.32 -39.00
CA LYS A 514 0.61 -11.00 -37.82
C LYS A 514 -0.57 -10.23 -37.19
N TYR A 515 -0.43 -8.92 -37.01
CA TYR A 515 -1.48 -8.08 -36.44
C TYR A 515 -2.76 -8.09 -37.29
N LEU A 516 -2.62 -8.01 -38.63
CA LEU A 516 -3.74 -8.14 -39.58
C LEU A 516 -4.50 -9.47 -39.43
N ALA A 517 -3.80 -10.57 -39.17
CA ALA A 517 -4.42 -11.88 -38.98
C ALA A 517 -5.12 -12.04 -37.61
N GLU A 518 -4.76 -11.22 -36.63
CA GLU A 518 -5.27 -11.27 -35.25
C GLU A 518 -6.32 -10.19 -34.94
N ALA A 519 -6.49 -9.20 -35.82
CA ALA A 519 -7.42 -8.08 -35.61
C ALA A 519 -8.88 -8.50 -35.86
N ASP A 520 -9.78 -8.10 -34.94
CA ASP A 520 -11.22 -8.40 -35.06
C ASP A 520 -11.90 -7.61 -36.19
N TYR A 521 -11.45 -6.37 -36.46
CA TYR A 521 -11.97 -5.46 -37.49
C TYR A 521 -10.83 -4.76 -38.24
N PRO A 522 -10.04 -5.49 -39.05
CA PRO A 522 -8.83 -4.95 -39.69
C PRO A 522 -9.08 -3.76 -40.61
N GLU A 523 -10.26 -3.67 -41.22
CA GLU A 523 -10.70 -2.55 -42.06
C GLU A 523 -10.86 -1.24 -41.31
N ALA A 524 -11.09 -1.31 -39.98
CA ALA A 524 -11.15 -0.16 -39.12
C ALA A 524 -9.77 0.21 -38.55
N CYS A 525 -8.76 -0.65 -38.68
CA CYS A 525 -7.39 -0.41 -38.23
C CYS A 525 -6.55 0.34 -39.27
N GLY A 526 -5.49 0.97 -38.80
CA GLY A 526 -4.51 1.64 -39.65
C GLY A 526 -3.11 1.59 -39.04
N PHE A 527 -2.11 1.97 -39.84
CA PHE A 527 -0.77 2.16 -39.34
C PHE A 527 -0.05 3.33 -40.02
N SER A 528 0.87 3.94 -39.31
CA SER A 528 1.72 5.03 -39.80
C SER A 528 3.18 4.77 -39.45
N LEU A 529 4.08 5.20 -40.32
CA LEU A 529 5.51 5.23 -40.06
C LEU A 529 5.91 6.69 -39.80
N VAL A 530 6.40 6.98 -38.60
CA VAL A 530 6.69 8.35 -38.14
C VAL A 530 8.08 8.41 -37.53
N TYR A 531 8.83 9.49 -37.76
CA TYR A 531 10.16 9.68 -37.20
C TYR A 531 10.06 10.51 -35.92
N ILE A 532 9.97 9.86 -34.76
CA ILE A 532 9.81 10.55 -33.48
C ILE A 532 11.17 10.84 -32.86
N ASP A 533 12.07 9.87 -32.85
CA ASP A 533 13.44 10.05 -32.36
C ASP A 533 14.41 10.42 -33.49
N ASN A 534 15.68 10.60 -33.14
CA ASN A 534 16.71 11.06 -34.07
C ASN A 534 17.47 9.90 -34.75
N ASP A 535 16.91 8.69 -34.77
CA ASP A 535 17.46 7.58 -35.55
C ASP A 535 16.94 7.55 -37.01
N ASP A 536 17.44 6.60 -37.79
CA ASP A 536 17.10 6.45 -39.22
C ASP A 536 15.93 5.47 -39.45
N ALA A 537 15.35 4.90 -38.38
CA ALA A 537 14.15 4.08 -38.38
C ALA A 537 12.91 4.95 -38.10
N PRO A 538 11.78 4.70 -38.78
CA PRO A 538 10.52 5.21 -38.26
C PRO A 538 10.06 4.37 -37.06
N GLU A 539 9.38 5.00 -36.12
CA GLU A 539 8.43 4.34 -35.24
C GLU A 539 7.19 3.91 -36.01
N LEU A 540 6.69 2.72 -35.68
CA LEU A 540 5.43 2.21 -36.17
C LEU A 540 4.32 2.59 -35.20
N VAL A 541 3.32 3.35 -35.67
CA VAL A 541 2.09 3.63 -34.93
C VAL A 541 0.99 2.75 -35.49
N ILE A 542 0.30 2.00 -34.65
CA ILE A 542 -0.89 1.23 -35.03
C ILE A 542 -2.11 1.88 -34.39
N ARG A 543 -3.10 2.18 -35.23
CA ARG A 543 -4.43 2.61 -34.84
C ARG A 543 -5.35 1.39 -34.84
N ASP A 544 -5.98 1.08 -33.71
CA ASP A 544 -6.78 -0.13 -33.53
C ASP A 544 -8.28 0.02 -33.88
N GLY A 545 -8.67 1.18 -34.40
CA GLY A 545 -10.04 1.48 -34.83
C GLY A 545 -10.17 2.90 -35.38
N ASN A 546 -11.31 3.25 -35.98
CA ASN A 546 -11.60 4.59 -36.50
C ASN A 546 -12.57 5.39 -35.62
N GLY A 547 -13.04 4.81 -34.51
CA GLY A 547 -13.95 5.44 -33.58
C GLY A 547 -13.26 6.45 -32.66
N HIS A 548 -14.04 7.35 -32.06
CA HIS A 548 -13.54 8.35 -31.13
C HIS A 548 -12.82 7.72 -29.90
N SER A 549 -13.16 6.48 -29.54
CA SER A 549 -12.52 5.72 -28.46
C SER A 549 -11.34 4.83 -28.90
N ALA A 550 -10.96 4.86 -30.18
CA ALA A 550 -9.84 4.07 -30.68
C ALA A 550 -8.52 4.51 -30.04
N ALA A 551 -7.59 3.58 -29.86
CA ALA A 551 -6.28 3.84 -29.28
C ALA A 551 -5.17 3.78 -30.32
N ALA A 552 -4.07 4.47 -30.00
CA ALA A 552 -2.82 4.37 -30.74
C ALA A 552 -1.81 3.53 -29.95
N HIS A 553 -1.04 2.72 -30.67
CA HIS A 553 0.03 1.87 -30.14
C HIS A 553 1.33 2.21 -30.85
N VAL A 554 2.37 2.61 -30.11
CA VAL A 554 3.64 3.04 -30.68
C VAL A 554 4.70 1.97 -30.48
N TYR A 555 5.40 1.61 -31.55
CA TYR A 555 6.44 0.61 -31.59
C TYR A 555 7.72 1.17 -32.23
N THR A 556 8.87 0.63 -31.83
CA THR A 556 10.17 0.87 -32.49
C THR A 556 10.80 -0.45 -32.90
N CYS A 557 11.86 -0.41 -33.70
CA CYS A 557 12.62 -1.57 -34.12
C CYS A 557 14.06 -1.54 -33.60
N ILE A 558 14.36 -2.41 -32.64
CA ILE A 558 15.71 -2.55 -32.09
C ILE A 558 16.26 -3.91 -32.49
N ASN A 559 17.42 -3.93 -33.18
CA ASN A 559 18.06 -5.17 -33.64
C ASN A 559 17.12 -6.10 -34.44
N SER A 560 16.31 -5.53 -35.35
CA SER A 560 15.31 -6.25 -36.16
C SER A 560 14.15 -6.89 -35.37
N LYS A 561 13.92 -6.46 -34.12
CA LYS A 561 12.76 -6.87 -33.31
C LYS A 561 11.87 -5.66 -33.02
N VAL A 562 10.56 -5.84 -33.23
CA VAL A 562 9.54 -4.84 -32.90
C VAL A 562 9.35 -4.80 -31.38
N VAL A 563 9.50 -3.62 -30.79
CA VAL A 563 9.36 -3.35 -29.35
C VAL A 563 8.26 -2.31 -29.16
N LYS A 564 7.26 -2.61 -28.33
CA LYS A 564 6.21 -1.62 -27.97
C LYS A 564 6.81 -0.57 -27.05
N LEU A 565 6.80 0.69 -27.46
CA LEU A 565 7.30 1.83 -26.67
C LEU A 565 6.24 2.34 -25.70
N VAL A 566 4.99 2.47 -26.18
CA VAL A 566 3.86 2.95 -25.38
C VAL A 566 2.62 2.14 -25.70
N GLY A 567 1.94 1.67 -24.65
CA GLY A 567 0.65 1.00 -24.75
C GLY A 567 -0.52 1.94 -24.51
N ASP A 568 -1.61 1.69 -25.26
CA ASP A 568 -2.95 2.25 -25.08
C ASP A 568 -2.92 3.78 -24.89
N LEU A 569 -2.33 4.46 -25.88
CA LEU A 569 -2.42 5.90 -25.95
C LEU A 569 -3.86 6.24 -26.32
N GLY A 570 -4.65 6.60 -25.31
CA GLY A 570 -5.97 7.19 -25.49
C GLY A 570 -5.80 8.44 -26.34
N GLY A 571 -6.23 8.35 -27.59
CA GLY A 571 -6.24 9.44 -28.54
C GLY A 571 -7.62 9.48 -29.15
N THR A 572 -8.26 10.64 -29.19
CA THR A 572 -9.49 10.80 -29.98
C THR A 572 -9.20 10.37 -31.42
N TYR A 573 -9.78 9.25 -31.88
CA TYR A 573 -9.53 8.59 -33.19
C TYR A 573 -8.23 7.79 -33.34
N GLY A 574 -7.63 7.30 -32.24
CA GLY A 574 -6.45 6.43 -32.29
C GLY A 574 -5.23 7.06 -32.99
N MET A 575 -5.09 8.37 -32.84
CA MET A 575 -3.96 9.15 -33.32
C MET A 575 -3.07 9.63 -32.19
N ILE A 576 -1.81 9.90 -32.50
CA ILE A 576 -0.88 10.63 -31.63
C ILE A 576 -0.47 11.94 -32.29
N GLY A 577 -0.19 12.95 -31.46
CA GLY A 577 0.67 14.07 -31.87
C GLY A 577 2.13 13.70 -31.66
N TYR A 578 3.03 14.10 -32.53
CA TYR A 578 4.47 13.95 -32.33
C TYR A 578 5.22 15.14 -32.89
N ILE A 579 6.49 15.28 -32.50
CA ILE A 579 7.43 16.23 -33.10
C ILE A 579 8.43 15.40 -33.89
N GLU A 580 8.49 15.63 -35.20
CA GLU A 580 9.41 14.93 -36.09
C GLU A 580 10.86 15.13 -35.62
N LYS A 581 11.56 14.02 -35.33
CA LYS A 581 12.91 13.98 -34.73
C LYS A 581 13.06 14.82 -33.46
N GLY A 582 11.96 15.05 -32.75
CA GLY A 582 11.89 15.91 -31.56
C GLY A 582 11.72 15.16 -30.25
N GLU A 583 11.72 13.81 -30.29
CA GLU A 583 11.66 12.89 -29.15
C GLU A 583 10.38 12.98 -28.31
N LEU A 584 9.35 13.72 -28.76
CA LEU A 584 8.14 13.96 -28.00
C LEU A 584 6.89 13.42 -28.71
N VAL A 585 6.02 12.80 -27.90
CA VAL A 585 4.70 12.31 -28.31
C VAL A 585 3.64 12.94 -27.40
N SER A 586 2.47 13.29 -27.96
CA SER A 586 1.29 13.77 -27.27
C SER A 586 0.15 12.77 -27.46
N SER A 587 -0.48 12.37 -26.37
CA SER A 587 -1.73 11.62 -26.33
C SER A 587 -2.83 12.56 -25.89
N ASP A 588 -3.81 12.80 -26.75
CA ASP A 588 -4.88 13.78 -26.53
C ASP A 588 -6.24 13.07 -26.47
N VAL A 589 -6.84 13.03 -25.28
CA VAL A 589 -8.19 12.50 -25.06
C VAL A 589 -9.12 13.68 -24.83
N CYS A 590 -10.04 13.92 -25.75
CA CYS A 590 -11.02 15.01 -25.63
C CYS A 590 -12.44 14.47 -25.75
N TYR A 591 -13.25 14.51 -24.69
CA TYR A 591 -14.64 14.06 -24.73
C TYR A 591 -15.55 15.08 -24.03
N HIS A 592 -16.56 15.58 -24.74
CA HIS A 592 -17.58 16.51 -24.22
C HIS A 592 -16.99 17.76 -23.51
N GLY A 593 -15.86 18.30 -23.97
CA GLY A 593 -15.22 19.46 -23.34
C GLY A 593 -14.36 19.15 -22.10
N VAL A 594 -14.16 17.85 -21.81
CA VAL A 594 -13.12 17.33 -20.91
C VAL A 594 -11.93 16.90 -21.75
N GLU A 595 -10.76 17.48 -21.48
CA GLU A 595 -9.53 17.22 -22.21
C GLU A 595 -8.44 16.73 -21.26
N THR A 596 -7.84 15.59 -21.61
CA THR A 596 -6.62 15.08 -20.99
C THR A 596 -5.54 14.98 -22.04
N ARG A 597 -4.42 15.67 -21.82
CA ARG A 597 -3.25 15.64 -22.68
C ARG A 597 -2.06 15.09 -21.92
N THR A 598 -1.45 14.04 -22.44
CA THR A 598 -0.23 13.46 -21.86
C THR A 598 0.93 13.56 -22.83
N ILE A 599 2.01 14.22 -22.41
CA ILE A 599 3.25 14.31 -23.17
C ILE A 599 4.22 13.23 -22.70
N TYR A 600 4.77 12.49 -23.65
CA TYR A 600 5.79 11.47 -23.47
C TYR A 600 7.09 11.89 -24.15
N ARG A 601 8.22 11.41 -23.62
CA ARG A 601 9.53 11.49 -24.26
C ARG A 601 10.00 10.10 -24.63
N ILE A 602 10.44 9.93 -25.87
CA ILE A 602 11.04 8.71 -26.39
C ILE A 602 12.55 8.93 -26.50
N ASP A 603 13.34 7.99 -25.97
CA ASP A 603 14.80 8.00 -26.06
C ASP A 603 15.30 6.55 -26.18
N ALA A 604 15.94 6.24 -27.31
CA ALA A 604 16.67 5.01 -27.58
C ALA A 604 15.97 3.73 -27.09
N GLY A 605 14.71 3.54 -27.47
CA GLY A 605 13.95 2.33 -27.12
C GLY A 605 13.19 2.38 -25.79
N THR A 606 13.19 3.53 -25.10
CA THR A 606 12.44 3.74 -23.86
C THR A 606 11.46 4.90 -24.00
N CYS A 607 10.37 4.86 -23.22
CA CYS A 607 9.41 5.96 -23.16
C CYS A 607 9.17 6.39 -21.72
N LYS A 608 9.10 7.71 -21.48
CA LYS A 608 8.80 8.30 -20.17
C LYS A 608 7.71 9.36 -20.28
N LYS A 609 6.71 9.26 -19.41
CA LYS A 609 5.71 10.32 -19.22
C LYS A 609 6.38 11.59 -18.67
N VAL A 610 6.23 12.70 -19.38
CA VAL A 610 6.82 14.00 -19.06
C VAL A 610 5.83 14.85 -18.26
N VAL A 611 4.58 14.96 -18.75
CA VAL A 611 3.53 15.71 -18.07
C VAL A 611 2.15 15.17 -18.46
N THR A 612 1.20 15.18 -17.53
CA THR A 612 -0.24 15.04 -17.80
C THR A 612 -0.93 16.37 -17.49
N LEU A 613 -1.79 16.82 -18.40
CA LEU A 613 -2.52 18.07 -18.34
C LEU A 613 -4.01 17.74 -18.46
N PHE A 614 -4.80 18.10 -17.47
CA PHE A 614 -6.25 17.91 -17.49
C PHE A 614 -6.95 19.26 -17.41
N ASN A 615 -7.99 19.45 -18.22
CA ASN A 615 -8.94 20.54 -18.05
C ASN A 615 -10.35 20.14 -18.47
N ASN A 616 -11.38 20.63 -17.77
CA ASN A 616 -12.78 20.42 -18.13
C ASN A 616 -13.52 21.74 -18.42
N ALA A 617 -12.80 22.74 -18.94
CA ALA A 617 -13.37 24.06 -19.15
C ALA A 617 -14.54 24.06 -20.16
N GLY A 618 -14.50 23.17 -21.15
CA GLY A 618 -15.58 23.03 -22.13
C GLY A 618 -16.82 22.29 -21.62
N ASP A 619 -16.69 21.52 -20.53
CA ASP A 619 -17.78 20.76 -19.89
C ASP A 619 -18.35 21.48 -18.65
N THR A 620 -17.70 22.55 -18.18
CA THR A 620 -18.10 23.22 -16.94
C THR A 620 -19.33 24.10 -17.17
N PRO A 621 -20.44 23.90 -16.42
CA PRO A 621 -21.63 24.74 -16.55
C PRO A 621 -21.37 26.22 -16.25
N GLU A 622 -22.17 27.10 -16.87
CA GLU A 622 -22.09 28.54 -16.62
C GLU A 622 -22.23 28.87 -15.12
N GLY A 623 -21.35 29.74 -14.61
CA GLY A 623 -21.30 30.09 -13.18
C GLY A 623 -20.55 29.10 -12.28
N LYS A 624 -20.00 28.00 -12.80
CA LYS A 624 -19.10 27.09 -12.07
C LYS A 624 -17.63 27.31 -12.46
N THR A 625 -16.72 26.98 -11.55
CA THR A 625 -15.27 27.10 -11.79
C THR A 625 -14.71 25.82 -12.41
N PRO A 626 -14.04 25.88 -13.57
CA PRO A 626 -13.39 24.72 -14.16
C PRO A 626 -12.29 24.14 -13.27
N THR A 627 -12.04 22.85 -13.43
CA THR A 627 -10.92 22.12 -12.82
C THR A 627 -9.78 22.03 -13.81
N TYR A 628 -8.58 22.34 -13.32
CA TYR A 628 -7.32 22.20 -14.06
C TYR A 628 -6.38 21.35 -13.22
N GLU A 629 -5.67 20.40 -13.85
CA GLU A 629 -4.66 19.59 -13.18
C GLU A 629 -3.37 19.48 -13.99
N VAL A 630 -2.25 19.38 -13.28
CA VAL A 630 -0.92 19.09 -13.82
C VAL A 630 -0.35 17.91 -13.04
N ASN A 631 -0.10 16.79 -13.70
CA ASN A 631 0.33 15.52 -13.09
C ASN A 631 -0.58 15.10 -11.92
N ASP A 632 -1.89 15.04 -12.18
CA ASP A 632 -2.93 14.59 -11.24
C ASP A 632 -3.05 15.46 -9.97
N LYS A 633 -2.50 16.69 -10.01
CA LYS A 633 -2.62 17.69 -8.95
C LYS A 633 -3.45 18.86 -9.44
N LYS A 634 -4.51 19.19 -8.70
CA LYS A 634 -5.35 20.37 -8.95
C LYS A 634 -4.52 21.65 -8.84
N VAL A 635 -4.57 22.48 -9.87
CA VAL A 635 -3.81 23.74 -9.98
C VAL A 635 -4.72 24.90 -10.41
N LYS A 636 -4.21 26.13 -10.34
CA LYS A 636 -4.90 27.29 -10.92
C LYS A 636 -4.76 27.29 -12.44
N GLN A 637 -5.71 27.92 -13.15
CA GLN A 637 -5.67 28.05 -14.63
C GLN A 637 -4.35 28.65 -15.14
N SER A 638 -3.78 29.61 -14.41
CA SER A 638 -2.50 30.24 -14.77
C SER A 638 -1.31 29.28 -14.70
N GLU A 639 -1.31 28.34 -13.75
CA GLU A 639 -0.28 27.30 -13.62
C GLU A 639 -0.43 26.25 -14.70
N TYR A 640 -1.66 25.81 -14.99
CA TYR A 640 -1.98 24.95 -16.13
C TYR A 640 -1.50 25.57 -17.45
N THR A 641 -1.85 26.84 -17.69
CA THR A 641 -1.47 27.57 -18.91
C THR A 641 0.05 27.67 -19.04
N ARG A 642 0.76 27.92 -17.94
CA ARG A 642 2.23 27.95 -17.90
C ARG A 642 2.84 26.58 -18.19
N ALA A 643 2.27 25.50 -17.66
CA ALA A 643 2.71 24.15 -17.92
C ALA A 643 2.50 23.78 -19.40
N TRP A 644 1.35 24.13 -19.98
CA TRP A 644 1.02 23.86 -21.37
C TRP A 644 1.85 24.67 -22.37
N LYS A 645 2.13 25.95 -22.07
CA LYS A 645 2.91 26.86 -22.94
C LYS A 645 4.28 26.29 -23.35
N LYS A 646 4.91 25.45 -22.52
CA LYS A 646 6.20 24.79 -22.83
C LYS A 646 6.14 23.86 -24.06
N TYR A 647 4.94 23.41 -24.43
CA TYR A 647 4.70 22.41 -25.46
C TYR A 647 3.80 22.93 -26.58
N LYS A 648 2.85 23.84 -26.27
CA LYS A 648 1.85 24.35 -27.21
C LYS A 648 2.46 24.96 -28.48
N ASP A 649 3.52 25.74 -28.33
CA ASP A 649 4.11 26.52 -29.43
C ASP A 649 5.09 25.69 -30.30
N ARG A 650 5.19 24.38 -30.05
CA ARG A 650 6.00 23.47 -30.86
C ARG A 650 5.23 23.04 -32.10
N LYS A 651 5.96 22.69 -33.18
CA LYS A 651 5.37 22.17 -34.42
C LYS A 651 4.99 20.69 -34.22
N TRP A 652 3.75 20.44 -33.80
CA TRP A 652 3.17 19.11 -33.71
C TRP A 652 2.66 18.64 -35.07
N VAL A 653 2.94 17.37 -35.40
CA VAL A 653 2.40 16.62 -36.55
C VAL A 653 1.55 15.48 -35.99
N TYR A 654 0.54 15.01 -36.72
CA TYR A 654 -0.32 13.94 -36.25
C TYR A 654 -0.07 12.66 -37.05
N SER A 655 -0.08 11.50 -36.39
CA SER A 655 0.13 10.21 -37.06
C SER A 655 -0.94 9.93 -38.12
N LEU A 656 -2.12 10.55 -38.00
CA LEU A 656 -3.20 10.44 -38.96
C LEU A 656 -2.84 11.01 -40.35
N ASP A 657 -1.91 11.97 -40.41
CA ASP A 657 -1.49 12.62 -41.66
C ASP A 657 -0.78 11.65 -42.63
N SER A 658 -0.28 10.52 -42.11
CA SER A 658 0.40 9.45 -42.87
C SER A 658 -0.20 8.05 -42.64
N ASP A 659 -1.44 7.98 -42.15
CA ASP A 659 -2.12 6.71 -41.86
C ASP A 659 -2.44 5.93 -43.13
N MET A 660 -2.09 4.64 -43.12
CA MET A 660 -2.43 3.67 -44.14
C MET A 660 -3.42 2.67 -43.57
N ILE A 661 -4.49 2.37 -44.32
CA ILE A 661 -5.43 1.31 -43.95
C ILE A 661 -4.66 -0.02 -43.84
N LEU A 662 -4.97 -0.81 -42.82
CA LEU A 662 -4.30 -2.09 -42.58
C LEU A 662 -4.73 -3.15 -43.63
N THR A 663 -4.08 -3.15 -44.79
CA THR A 663 -4.26 -4.13 -45.87
C THR A 663 -2.94 -4.82 -46.22
N LEU A 664 -3.00 -5.99 -46.84
CA LEU A 664 -1.80 -6.71 -47.27
C LEU A 664 -0.95 -5.88 -48.23
N ASP A 665 -1.58 -5.20 -49.20
CA ASP A 665 -0.92 -4.35 -50.19
C ASP A 665 -0.15 -3.19 -49.53
N ASN A 666 -0.78 -2.50 -48.56
CA ASN A 666 -0.14 -1.41 -47.82
C ASN A 666 1.01 -1.92 -46.95
N ILE A 667 0.87 -3.11 -46.35
CA ILE A 667 1.94 -3.74 -45.55
C ILE A 667 3.13 -4.10 -46.44
N GLU A 668 2.88 -4.61 -47.66
CA GLU A 668 3.95 -4.99 -48.60
C GLU A 668 4.69 -3.78 -49.17
N SER A 669 4.03 -2.61 -49.26
CA SER A 669 4.68 -1.36 -49.65
C SER A 669 5.82 -0.93 -48.70
N ILE A 670 5.85 -1.43 -47.46
CA ILE A 670 6.95 -1.19 -46.50
C ILE A 670 8.22 -1.96 -46.89
N ALA A 671 8.06 -3.12 -47.55
CA ALA A 671 9.15 -4.01 -47.93
C ALA A 671 9.88 -3.55 -49.20
N SER A 672 9.19 -2.79 -50.06
CA SER A 672 9.74 -2.04 -51.21
C SER A 672 10.46 -0.77 -50.77
#